data_AF-A0A9P5MC46-F1
#
_entry.id   AF-A0A9P5MC46-F1
#
_cell.length_a   1.000
_cell.length_b   1.000
_cell.length_c   1.000
_cell.angle_alpha   90.00
_cell.angle_beta   90.00
_cell.angle_gamma   90.00
#
_symmetry.space_group_name_H-M   'P 1'
#
loop_
_entity.id
_entity.type
_entity.pdbx_description
1 polymer ?
#
loop_
_entity_poly.entity_id
_entity_poly.type
_entity_poly.pdbx_seq_one_letter_code
_entity_poly.pdbx_strand_id
1 'polypeptide(L)'
;MQGYFLWSQNSSGVHFPLGSAIQPLSDPICRPASVRLPFVPDATSSNADGSCVLFFKMNENNSTTVRIYHCASFGTRQEGISFTFPSLSWCQASLTSYGPRSNAYLVAWSMDHTQLISSRFDIKTRVSEVSIKTEGRPLQKNRGRETHHNIILDIYPEIWTKFPVASTIKRSSPASRREPPLLQFVTESPEKPFREYFTNVIRQFKRSTQKPTGGRLEDLRVEAVSFHDIYNLGLNFEATSYPAGKWLVELLCLIPIHIAITSGNRFIPLANGVASAEFEQSLLGLDVMQIANSITLGWYESIFASYMATKPVKVISSMGEQSVGKSYALNHFVDTSFAGSAMRCTEGAWLSVTPTDDELIVALDFEGIRSIERSAQEDMLLVVLNVAISNLVLFRNNFALSRDLAGLFTSFQSSTSLINPEQNANLFQSTLCIIIKDVTDGDADEIVGEFFGKFQQIVAEEQEGNFISKLHRGRLNILPWPVIQSKEFYGLMTTLKARLDSQPPTHGNASMFLQTLKALMAKLKASDWGALDQNLASYRAQTLQNALANALIYGVTELDSMNNQLKNLDTDTVIEHETNGSEFWLSIDDEVNPYARRDKLIKLRGSWSTDLERQHAPEQDYILSLTEHLRRLADARVRHVRLWIESNVNRFSSENAEIRSLQRRFEALSRELTSGVEICGLKCASCGLLCVEGKRHEGDHDCGTTHRCIHQCSMNDVSGCGFHAGHAGNHICDVKLHLCGVPCSLSDKQGCQGSCTKAAQHEDGEHMCNAELHACGEPCHLNVVEQDGGPLCKLPCVIDCRKEHKKHTCENRLTCPVKCQLCPHICSTADHGHALQNGAVHLCGQEHPCKELCASPGICEVAVEPKSVESMFVGKFERFQFTKFTQVANRLPCIQRIPKNKLRHEGAHTHSLKPDTSHFCETRCPYCDYFCTSPFGHAQAIHSTSHGSMEQTVWSIDGDEDAVREIEGRKFTSGDSGAPMLCSMVCKQLGRHAHIAYCRSSNPRACSDREVQHIAKRMAPEPHRPKDWITHKLHWARAGKWPRKTAQDRLPI
;
A
#
# COMPACT_ATOMS: atom_id res chain seq x y z
N MET A 1 16.86 43.91 -14.82
CA MET A 1 16.36 42.66 -14.21
C MET A 1 14.95 42.43 -14.71
N GLN A 2 14.80 41.55 -15.70
CA GLN A 2 13.51 41.19 -16.29
C GLN A 2 12.78 40.21 -15.37
N GLY A 3 11.50 40.47 -15.13
CA GLY A 3 10.61 39.66 -14.31
C GLY A 3 10.46 38.25 -14.88
N TYR A 4 11.30 37.35 -14.39
CA TYR A 4 10.93 35.97 -14.19
C TYR A 4 10.12 35.88 -12.89
N PHE A 5 9.22 34.91 -12.80
CA PHE A 5 8.58 34.53 -11.53
C PHE A 5 9.67 34.34 -10.46
N LEU A 6 9.87 35.38 -9.64
CA LEU A 6 10.74 35.35 -8.48
C LEU A 6 9.92 34.77 -7.33
N TRP A 7 10.23 33.52 -6.99
CA TRP A 7 10.06 33.04 -5.63
C TRP A 7 11.01 33.89 -4.76
N SER A 8 10.46 34.91 -4.12
CA SER A 8 11.16 35.73 -3.13
C SER A 8 11.28 34.91 -1.84
N GLN A 9 12.33 34.09 -1.72
CA GLN A 9 12.79 33.64 -0.40
C GLN A 9 13.45 34.84 0.30
N ASN A 10 12.68 35.54 1.13
CA ASN A 10 13.24 36.36 2.20
C ASN A 10 12.87 35.71 3.54
N SER A 11 13.93 35.20 4.20
CA SER A 11 14.09 35.01 5.65
C SER A 11 13.02 34.23 6.41
N SER A 12 13.26 32.93 6.59
CA SER A 12 13.49 32.29 7.91
C SER A 12 13.54 30.78 7.67
N GLY A 13 14.54 30.12 8.26
CA GLY A 13 14.82 28.70 8.02
C GLY A 13 13.61 27.83 8.33
N VAL A 14 13.02 27.25 7.30
CA VAL A 14 12.20 26.05 7.40
C VAL A 14 12.71 25.10 6.32
N HIS A 15 13.61 24.19 6.72
CA HIS A 15 14.02 23.06 5.90
C HIS A 15 12.81 22.14 5.73
N PHE A 16 12.22 22.10 4.52
CA PHE A 16 11.34 21.01 4.13
C PHE A 16 12.19 19.90 3.48
N PRO A 17 12.17 18.66 3.99
CA PRO A 17 12.91 17.56 3.40
C PRO A 17 12.13 17.00 2.20
N LEU A 18 12.28 17.61 1.04
CA LEU A 18 11.86 17.03 -0.26
C LEU A 18 13.04 16.45 -1.05
N GLY A 19 14.22 16.40 -0.43
CA GLY A 19 15.52 16.16 -1.08
C GLY A 19 15.87 14.72 -1.47
N SER A 20 14.98 13.73 -1.32
CA SER A 20 15.35 12.31 -1.53
C SER A 20 14.56 11.54 -2.60
N ALA A 21 13.57 12.14 -3.26
CA ALA A 21 12.61 11.35 -4.07
C ALA A 21 12.76 11.40 -5.60
N ILE A 22 13.87 11.92 -6.16
CA ILE A 22 14.06 11.96 -7.62
C ILE A 22 15.43 11.39 -8.00
N GLN A 23 15.54 10.07 -8.06
CA GLN A 23 16.64 9.37 -8.74
C GLN A 23 16.26 9.04 -10.19
N PRO A 24 17.10 9.29 -11.24
CA PRO A 24 16.54 9.37 -12.60
C PRO A 24 16.95 8.29 -13.65
N LEU A 25 16.70 6.97 -13.58
CA LEU A 25 17.30 6.03 -14.58
C LEU A 25 16.64 5.99 -16.00
N SER A 26 17.46 5.61 -16.99
CA SER A 26 17.37 5.75 -18.46
C SER A 26 16.40 4.79 -19.20
N ASP A 27 16.15 5.07 -20.50
CA ASP A 27 15.60 4.22 -21.60
C ASP A 27 14.16 4.46 -22.20
N PRO A 28 14.00 4.56 -23.53
CA PRO A 28 12.88 5.26 -24.15
C PRO A 28 11.67 4.35 -24.43
N ILE A 29 10.47 4.83 -24.11
CA ILE A 29 9.25 4.85 -24.95
C ILE A 29 8.11 5.42 -24.06
N CYS A 30 7.48 6.49 -24.55
CA CYS A 30 6.36 7.26 -23.96
C CYS A 30 6.37 7.51 -22.44
N ARG A 31 7.37 8.30 -21.99
CA ARG A 31 7.52 8.78 -20.60
C ARG A 31 6.90 10.17 -20.41
N PRO A 32 6.56 10.59 -19.16
CA PRO A 32 6.66 12.00 -18.81
C PRO A 32 8.06 12.47 -19.19
N ALA A 33 8.14 13.51 -20.02
CA ALA A 33 9.38 13.99 -20.58
C ALA A 33 10.36 14.35 -19.43
N SER A 34 11.40 13.54 -19.21
CA SER A 34 12.40 13.75 -18.16
C SER A 34 13.82 13.71 -18.73
N VAL A 35 14.72 14.47 -18.09
CA VAL A 35 16.10 14.64 -18.50
C VAL A 35 16.99 14.58 -17.25
N ARG A 36 18.04 13.76 -17.30
CA ARG A 36 19.10 13.80 -16.29
C ARG A 36 20.01 15.00 -16.57
N LEU A 37 20.01 15.96 -15.66
CA LEU A 37 21.00 17.03 -15.71
C LEU A 37 22.28 16.55 -15.02
N PRO A 38 23.46 16.73 -15.64
CA PRO A 38 24.73 16.37 -15.01
C PRO A 38 25.16 17.37 -13.92
N PHE A 39 24.41 18.45 -13.74
CA PHE A 39 24.61 19.47 -12.71
C PHE A 39 23.27 20.05 -12.26
N VAL A 40 23.24 20.62 -11.05
CA VAL A 40 22.13 21.48 -10.63
C VAL A 40 22.23 22.80 -11.41
N PRO A 41 21.20 23.16 -12.21
CA PRO A 41 21.23 24.37 -13.01
C PRO A 41 21.11 25.60 -12.11
N ASP A 42 21.87 26.65 -12.41
CA ASP A 42 21.75 27.94 -11.72
C ASP A 42 20.54 28.73 -12.24
N ALA A 43 20.12 28.47 -13.49
CA ALA A 43 18.90 29.00 -14.08
C ALA A 43 18.34 28.09 -15.19
N THR A 44 17.07 28.29 -15.54
CA THR A 44 16.39 27.57 -16.64
C THR A 44 15.58 28.52 -17.51
N SER A 45 15.52 28.28 -18.81
CA SER A 45 14.70 29.04 -19.76
C SER A 45 14.05 28.11 -20.78
N SER A 46 12.92 28.51 -21.37
CA SER A 46 12.26 27.79 -22.46
C SER A 46 12.18 28.71 -23.66
N ASN A 47 12.30 28.14 -24.86
CA ASN A 47 12.05 28.92 -26.07
C ASN A 47 10.56 29.25 -26.20
N ALA A 48 10.29 30.25 -27.04
CA ALA A 48 8.97 30.85 -27.18
C ALA A 48 7.88 29.85 -27.57
N ASP A 49 8.17 28.89 -28.45
CA ASP A 49 7.21 27.88 -28.90
C ASP A 49 7.20 26.59 -28.03
N GLY A 50 7.98 26.58 -26.94
CA GLY A 50 8.05 25.47 -26.00
C GLY A 50 8.72 24.21 -26.56
N SER A 51 9.35 24.25 -27.74
CA SER A 51 10.04 23.11 -28.33
C SER A 51 11.39 22.78 -27.69
N CYS A 52 12.01 23.70 -26.94
CA CYS A 52 13.31 23.50 -26.28
C CYS A 52 13.38 24.14 -24.89
N VAL A 53 14.06 23.46 -23.96
CA VAL A 53 14.43 23.97 -22.63
C VAL A 53 15.94 24.08 -22.50
N LEU A 54 16.41 25.18 -21.91
CA LEU A 54 17.81 25.52 -21.72
C LEU A 54 18.11 25.56 -20.21
N PHE A 55 19.22 24.94 -19.82
CA PHE A 55 19.73 24.87 -18.45
C PHE A 55 21.08 25.55 -18.39
N PHE A 56 21.23 26.51 -17.49
CA PHE A 56 22.43 27.34 -17.35
C PHE A 56 23.26 26.88 -16.15
N LYS A 57 24.58 26.85 -16.29
CA LYS A 57 25.53 26.60 -15.21
C LYS A 57 26.73 27.53 -15.32
N MET A 58 27.00 28.27 -14.25
CA MET A 58 28.21 29.05 -14.08
C MET A 58 29.36 28.10 -13.72
N ASN A 59 30.44 28.17 -14.48
CA ASN A 59 31.67 27.42 -14.25
C ASN A 59 32.64 28.26 -13.40
N GLU A 60 33.60 27.60 -12.75
CA GLU A 60 34.61 28.24 -11.90
C GLU A 60 35.50 29.25 -12.67
N ASN A 61 35.60 29.11 -13.99
CA ASN A 61 36.36 30.00 -14.87
C ASN A 61 35.56 31.21 -15.39
N ASN A 62 34.47 31.60 -14.72
CA ASN A 62 33.55 32.66 -15.16
C ASN A 62 32.91 32.46 -16.56
N SER A 63 32.89 31.23 -17.08
CA SER A 63 32.08 30.89 -18.26
C SER A 63 30.72 30.33 -17.86
N THR A 64 29.71 30.48 -18.71
CA THR A 64 28.40 29.82 -18.52
C THR A 64 28.22 28.73 -19.54
N THR A 65 28.01 27.50 -19.05
CA THR A 65 27.56 26.38 -19.86
C THR A 65 26.04 26.40 -19.96
N VAL A 66 25.54 26.39 -21.18
CA VAL A 66 24.13 26.31 -21.52
C VAL A 66 23.88 24.96 -22.16
N ARG A 67 23.04 24.14 -21.52
CA ARG A 67 22.63 22.84 -22.04
C ARG A 67 21.19 22.89 -22.52
N ILE A 68 20.98 22.54 -23.78
CA ILE A 68 19.72 22.68 -24.50
C ILE A 68 19.15 21.30 -24.77
N TYR A 69 17.88 21.12 -24.44
CA TYR A 69 17.14 19.90 -24.74
C TYR A 69 15.91 20.25 -25.56
N HIS A 70 15.73 19.55 -26.67
CA HIS A 70 14.47 19.61 -27.40
C HIS A 70 13.42 18.78 -26.65
N CYS A 71 12.27 19.35 -26.35
CA CYS A 71 11.20 18.74 -25.54
C CYS A 71 10.75 17.39 -26.11
N ALA A 72 10.67 17.26 -27.44
CA ALA A 72 10.34 15.97 -28.07
C ALA A 72 11.45 14.92 -28.00
N SER A 73 12.67 15.29 -27.60
CA SER A 73 13.80 14.36 -27.40
C SER A 73 14.11 14.06 -25.94
N PHE A 74 13.28 14.51 -25.00
CA PHE A 74 13.43 14.15 -23.60
C PHE A 74 13.35 12.62 -23.47
N GLY A 75 14.31 12.03 -22.74
CA GLY A 75 14.46 10.58 -22.64
C GLY A 75 15.24 9.89 -23.77
N THR A 76 15.32 10.44 -24.99
CA THR A 76 16.06 9.82 -26.13
C THR A 76 17.47 10.39 -26.32
N ARG A 77 17.70 11.66 -25.96
CA ARG A 77 19.05 12.28 -25.92
C ARG A 77 19.31 12.86 -24.53
N GLN A 78 19.93 12.05 -23.67
CA GLN A 78 20.20 12.44 -22.29
C GLN A 78 21.30 13.51 -22.14
N GLU A 79 22.19 13.64 -23.11
CA GLU A 79 23.33 14.56 -23.02
C GLU A 79 22.97 16.01 -23.34
N GLY A 80 21.85 16.23 -24.04
CA GLY A 80 21.46 17.53 -24.59
C GLY A 80 22.50 18.09 -25.57
N ILE A 81 22.31 19.33 -26.01
CA ILE A 81 23.31 20.07 -26.77
C ILE A 81 23.93 21.09 -25.83
N SER A 82 25.24 21.03 -25.62
CA SER A 82 25.95 21.91 -24.68
C SER A 82 26.74 22.98 -25.43
N PHE A 83 26.61 24.23 -25.01
CA PHE A 83 27.41 25.36 -25.46
C PHE A 83 28.03 26.05 -24.26
N THR A 84 29.28 26.48 -24.35
CA THR A 84 29.93 27.26 -23.29
C THR A 84 30.20 28.66 -23.81
N PHE A 85 29.70 29.65 -23.07
CA PHE A 85 29.87 31.06 -23.38
C PHE A 85 30.89 31.68 -22.42
N PRO A 86 31.96 32.30 -22.92
CA PRO A 86 32.87 33.06 -22.08
C PRO A 86 32.17 34.31 -21.54
N SER A 87 32.36 34.62 -20.25
CA SER A 87 31.97 35.90 -19.64
C SER A 87 30.46 36.21 -19.69
N LEU A 88 29.61 35.19 -19.73
CA LEU A 88 28.15 35.33 -19.80
C LEU A 88 27.54 35.08 -18.43
N SER A 89 26.93 36.08 -17.81
CA SER A 89 26.17 35.90 -16.56
C SER A 89 24.72 35.52 -16.88
N TRP A 90 24.21 34.42 -16.30
CA TRP A 90 22.85 33.94 -16.58
C TRP A 90 21.76 34.95 -16.19
N CYS A 91 22.01 35.80 -15.19
CA CYS A 91 21.07 36.85 -14.77
C CYS A 91 20.92 37.99 -15.80
N GLN A 92 21.66 37.91 -16.91
CA GLN A 92 21.68 38.89 -18.01
C GLN A 92 21.38 38.27 -19.38
N ALA A 93 21.05 36.98 -19.43
CA ALA A 93 20.72 36.26 -20.66
C ALA A 93 19.20 36.04 -20.79
N SER A 94 18.65 36.32 -21.97
CA SER A 94 17.23 36.17 -22.28
C SER A 94 17.08 35.41 -23.59
N LEU A 95 16.20 34.41 -23.59
CA LEU A 95 15.86 33.65 -24.78
C LEU A 95 14.63 34.28 -25.43
N THR A 96 14.75 34.66 -26.69
CA THR A 96 13.69 35.34 -27.45
C THR A 96 13.58 34.75 -28.86
N SER A 97 12.54 35.13 -29.60
CA SER A 97 12.35 34.74 -30.99
C SER A 97 12.04 35.96 -31.85
N TYR A 98 12.64 36.06 -33.03
CA TYR A 98 12.37 37.14 -33.99
C TYR A 98 11.97 36.55 -35.35
N GLY A 99 10.79 36.91 -35.85
CA GLY A 99 10.23 36.34 -37.08
C GLY A 99 9.57 34.96 -36.85
N PRO A 100 9.87 33.92 -37.68
CA PRO A 100 9.32 32.57 -37.49
C PRO A 100 9.57 31.99 -36.09
N ARG A 101 8.57 31.30 -35.52
CA ARG A 101 8.62 30.69 -34.17
C ARG A 101 9.87 29.81 -33.93
N SER A 102 10.38 29.16 -34.98
CA SER A 102 11.56 28.28 -34.96
C SER A 102 12.90 29.01 -34.79
N ASN A 103 12.94 30.34 -34.90
CA ASN A 103 14.17 31.13 -34.78
C ASN A 103 14.36 31.61 -33.34
N ALA A 104 14.99 30.79 -32.52
CA ALA A 104 15.33 31.15 -31.14
C ALA A 104 16.68 31.87 -31.07
N TYR A 105 16.74 32.95 -30.29
CA TYR A 105 17.93 33.77 -30.05
C TYR A 105 18.19 33.84 -28.56
N LEU A 106 19.35 33.35 -28.11
CA LEU A 106 19.86 33.69 -26.79
C LEU A 106 20.58 35.02 -26.91
N VAL A 107 20.07 36.04 -26.22
CA VAL A 107 20.65 37.38 -26.18
C VAL A 107 21.14 37.63 -24.76
N ALA A 108 22.39 38.03 -24.61
CA ALA A 108 22.97 38.30 -23.31
C ALA A 108 23.82 39.58 -23.35
N TRP A 109 23.85 40.29 -22.23
CA TRP A 109 24.72 41.45 -22.05
C TRP A 109 26.03 41.01 -21.37
N SER A 110 27.17 41.30 -21.99
CA SER A 110 28.49 41.09 -21.37
C SER A 110 28.92 42.37 -20.63
N MET A 111 28.99 42.30 -19.30
CA MET A 111 29.44 43.43 -18.47
C MET A 111 30.92 43.75 -18.69
N ASP A 112 31.75 42.73 -18.87
CA ASP A 112 33.20 42.88 -19.02
C ASP A 112 33.60 43.49 -20.37
N HIS A 113 32.76 43.33 -21.39
CA HIS A 113 33.05 43.74 -22.76
C HIS A 113 32.10 44.81 -23.31
N THR A 114 31.14 45.29 -22.51
CA THR A 114 30.09 46.25 -22.92
C THR A 114 29.39 45.89 -24.25
N GLN A 115 29.27 44.59 -24.52
CA GLN A 115 28.75 44.05 -25.78
C GLN A 115 27.50 43.23 -25.55
N LEU A 116 26.57 43.32 -26.51
CA LEU A 116 25.43 42.41 -26.60
C LEU A 116 25.86 41.17 -27.40
N ILE A 117 25.88 40.01 -26.76
CA ILE A 117 26.14 38.73 -27.38
C ILE A 117 24.80 38.13 -27.79
N SER A 118 24.65 37.75 -29.05
CA SER A 118 23.47 37.01 -29.52
C SER A 118 23.88 35.72 -30.23
N SER A 119 23.20 34.63 -29.90
CA SER A 119 23.39 33.32 -30.53
C SER A 119 22.05 32.79 -31.01
N ARG A 120 21.96 32.51 -32.30
CA ARG A 120 20.77 31.92 -32.92
C ARG A 120 20.85 30.41 -32.86
N PHE A 121 19.76 29.76 -32.46
CA PHE A 121 19.55 28.33 -32.59
C PHE A 121 18.59 28.06 -33.75
N ASP A 122 18.99 27.16 -34.64
CA ASP A 122 18.11 26.63 -35.69
C ASP A 122 17.49 25.33 -35.20
N ILE A 123 16.23 25.40 -34.76
CA ILE A 123 15.52 24.25 -34.19
C ILE A 123 14.82 23.48 -35.32
N LYS A 124 15.50 22.46 -35.85
CA LYS A 124 14.94 21.58 -36.89
C LYS A 124 14.08 20.48 -36.25
N THR A 125 12.77 20.61 -36.35
CA THR A 125 11.83 19.55 -35.93
C THR A 125 11.73 18.47 -37.01
N ARG A 126 11.84 17.19 -36.63
CA ARG A 126 11.51 16.05 -37.53
C ARG A 126 9.99 15.88 -37.74
N VAL A 127 9.16 16.60 -36.99
CA VAL A 127 7.72 16.32 -36.86
C VAL A 127 6.86 17.04 -37.90
N SER A 128 7.39 18.04 -38.63
CA SER A 128 6.62 18.73 -39.68
C SER A 128 6.57 18.00 -41.03
N GLU A 129 7.31 16.91 -41.23
CA GLU A 129 7.25 16.12 -42.48
C GLU A 129 6.02 15.22 -42.60
N VAL A 130 5.20 15.07 -41.55
CA VAL A 130 3.96 14.24 -41.59
C VAL A 130 2.72 15.00 -41.08
N SER A 131 2.77 16.34 -41.09
CA SER A 131 1.51 17.10 -41.03
C SER A 131 0.80 16.92 -42.37
N ILE A 132 -0.27 16.13 -42.36
CA ILE A 132 -1.11 15.86 -43.53
C ILE A 132 -1.55 17.21 -44.11
N LYS A 133 -0.97 17.59 -45.24
CA LYS A 133 -1.64 18.48 -46.18
C LYS A 133 -2.84 17.67 -46.67
N THR A 134 -4.03 18.00 -46.21
CA THR A 134 -5.26 17.55 -46.88
C THR A 134 -5.20 18.05 -48.31
N GLU A 135 -4.85 17.17 -49.24
CA GLU A 135 -5.06 17.42 -50.66
C GLU A 135 -6.56 17.70 -50.84
N GLY A 136 -6.88 18.87 -51.40
CA GLY A 136 -8.21 19.16 -51.92
C GLY A 136 -9.07 20.19 -51.18
N ARG A 137 -8.65 20.76 -50.04
CA ARG A 137 -9.30 21.98 -49.51
C ARG A 137 -8.26 22.98 -49.02
N PRO A 138 -8.17 24.19 -49.61
CA PRO A 138 -7.38 25.25 -49.01
C PRO A 138 -8.00 25.52 -47.64
N LEU A 139 -7.22 25.29 -46.58
CA LEU A 139 -7.45 25.98 -45.31
C LEU A 139 -7.63 27.46 -45.67
N GLN A 140 -8.82 28.00 -45.44
CA GLN A 140 -8.98 29.44 -45.41
C GLN A 140 -7.94 29.93 -44.41
N LYS A 141 -6.86 30.53 -44.93
CA LYS A 141 -6.01 31.42 -44.16
C LYS A 141 -6.96 32.47 -43.63
N ASN A 142 -7.40 32.32 -42.38
CA ASN A 142 -8.11 33.36 -41.67
C ASN A 142 -7.16 34.56 -41.64
N ARG A 143 -7.32 35.48 -42.59
CA ARG A 143 -6.70 36.81 -42.58
C ARG A 143 -7.37 37.68 -41.49
N GLY A 144 -7.55 37.13 -40.30
CA GLY A 144 -7.91 37.89 -39.12
C GLY A 144 -6.61 38.28 -38.45
N ARG A 145 -6.25 39.57 -38.56
CA ARG A 145 -5.09 40.25 -37.93
C ARG A 145 -4.31 39.35 -36.96
N GLU A 146 -3.46 38.48 -37.50
CA GLU A 146 -2.40 37.86 -36.71
C GLU A 146 -1.59 39.03 -36.17
N THR A 147 -1.33 39.06 -34.87
CA THR A 147 -0.28 39.95 -34.38
C THR A 147 0.95 39.59 -35.20
N HIS A 148 1.64 40.59 -35.75
CA HIS A 148 2.93 40.33 -36.39
C HIS A 148 3.87 39.86 -35.27
N HIS A 149 3.84 38.56 -34.94
CA HIS A 149 4.82 37.85 -34.13
C HIS A 149 4.76 38.09 -32.60
N ASN A 150 3.62 37.86 -31.92
CA ASN A 150 3.61 37.89 -30.44
C ASN A 150 3.02 36.63 -29.79
N ILE A 151 3.90 35.65 -29.57
CA ILE A 151 3.63 34.37 -28.91
C ILE A 151 3.03 34.50 -27.50
N ILE A 152 3.36 35.57 -26.78
CA ILE A 152 2.84 35.83 -25.43
C ILE A 152 1.34 36.13 -25.49
N LEU A 153 0.86 36.72 -26.59
CA LEU A 153 -0.57 37.03 -26.78
C LEU A 153 -1.33 35.83 -27.36
N ASP A 154 -0.75 35.19 -28.37
CA ASP A 154 -1.43 34.13 -29.14
C ASP A 154 -1.49 32.77 -28.43
N ILE A 155 -0.78 32.57 -27.30
CA ILE A 155 -0.80 31.32 -26.53
C ILE A 155 -2.11 31.09 -25.77
N TYR A 156 -2.77 32.16 -25.30
CA TYR A 156 -3.98 32.04 -24.48
C TYR A 156 -5.14 31.32 -25.20
N PRO A 157 -5.48 31.66 -26.47
CA PRO A 157 -6.53 30.96 -27.21
C PRO A 157 -6.20 29.50 -27.49
N GLU A 158 -4.92 29.16 -27.70
CA GLU A 158 -4.48 27.78 -27.88
C GLU A 158 -4.75 26.97 -26.59
N ILE A 159 -4.42 27.54 -25.42
CA ILE A 159 -4.70 26.93 -24.10
C ILE A 159 -6.21 26.75 -23.88
N TRP A 160 -7.01 27.80 -24.11
CA TRP A 160 -8.47 27.74 -23.93
C TRP A 160 -9.13 26.72 -24.87
N THR A 161 -8.56 26.49 -26.04
CA THR A 161 -9.06 25.51 -27.01
C THR A 161 -8.72 24.08 -26.59
N LYS A 162 -7.55 23.85 -25.97
CA LYS A 162 -7.10 22.51 -25.56
C LYS A 162 -7.68 22.06 -24.22
N PHE A 163 -7.74 22.95 -23.24
CA PHE A 163 -8.11 22.66 -21.85
C PHE A 163 -9.43 23.31 -21.45
N PRO A 164 -10.08 22.88 -20.34
CA PRO A 164 -11.28 23.55 -19.84
C PRO A 164 -10.99 25.00 -19.42
N VAL A 165 -11.85 25.92 -19.84
CA VAL A 165 -11.92 27.27 -19.26
C VAL A 165 -12.75 27.22 -17.97
N ALA A 166 -13.92 26.56 -18.06
CA ALA A 166 -14.72 26.13 -16.93
C ALA A 166 -15.04 24.63 -17.08
N SER A 167 -14.54 23.83 -16.14
CA SER A 167 -14.87 22.42 -16.03
C SER A 167 -16.22 22.21 -15.35
N THR A 168 -16.81 21.02 -15.54
CA THR A 168 -18.08 20.64 -14.89
C THR A 168 -17.89 20.38 -13.40
N ILE A 169 -16.87 19.58 -13.05
CA ILE A 169 -16.40 19.40 -11.69
C ILE A 169 -15.19 20.29 -11.50
N LYS A 170 -15.30 21.20 -10.52
CA LYS A 170 -14.28 22.21 -10.23
C LYS A 170 -13.54 21.84 -8.96
N ARG A 171 -12.28 22.27 -8.91
CA ARG A 171 -11.50 22.26 -7.68
C ARG A 171 -11.97 23.39 -6.78
N SER A 172 -12.27 23.07 -5.54
CA SER A 172 -12.83 24.01 -4.58
C SER A 172 -11.77 24.48 -3.59
N SER A 173 -11.67 25.81 -3.44
CA SER A 173 -10.89 26.45 -2.38
C SER A 173 -11.73 27.51 -1.65
N PRO A 174 -12.51 27.11 -0.63
CA PRO A 174 -13.34 28.05 0.12
C PRO A 174 -12.53 29.05 0.97
N ALA A 175 -11.24 28.78 1.24
CA ALA A 175 -10.36 29.63 2.06
C ALA A 175 -9.53 30.67 1.26
N SER A 176 -9.82 30.86 -0.03
CA SER A 176 -9.03 31.75 -0.90
C SER A 176 -9.76 33.06 -1.19
N ARG A 177 -9.12 34.19 -0.94
CA ARG A 177 -9.59 35.48 -1.48
C ARG A 177 -9.18 35.54 -2.95
N ARG A 178 -10.14 35.32 -3.85
CA ARG A 178 -9.94 35.36 -5.30
C ARG A 178 -10.22 36.75 -5.84
N GLU A 179 -9.19 37.37 -6.39
CA GLU A 179 -9.33 38.58 -7.19
C GLU A 179 -9.68 38.20 -8.64
N PRO A 180 -10.37 39.07 -9.40
CA PRO A 180 -10.61 38.85 -10.82
C PRO A 180 -9.30 38.60 -11.58
N PRO A 181 -9.28 37.69 -12.57
CA PRO A 181 -8.06 37.41 -13.31
C PRO A 181 -7.59 38.66 -14.07
N LEU A 182 -6.31 38.99 -13.94
CA LEU A 182 -5.67 40.15 -14.56
C LEU A 182 -4.50 39.72 -15.45
N LEU A 183 -4.51 40.15 -16.71
CA LEU A 183 -3.35 40.13 -17.61
C LEU A 183 -2.77 41.53 -17.69
N GLN A 184 -1.66 41.75 -17.00
CA GLN A 184 -0.93 43.00 -17.03
C GLN A 184 0.30 42.89 -17.96
N PHE A 185 0.32 43.70 -19.02
CA PHE A 185 1.41 43.77 -19.98
C PHE A 185 2.34 44.94 -19.65
N VAL A 186 3.62 44.64 -19.42
CA VAL A 186 4.65 45.68 -19.25
C VAL A 186 5.25 45.99 -20.61
N THR A 187 5.09 47.23 -21.09
CA THR A 187 5.52 47.64 -22.43
C THR A 187 5.79 49.14 -22.51
N GLU A 188 6.74 49.55 -23.35
CA GLU A 188 6.99 50.97 -23.67
C GLU A 188 5.88 51.61 -24.53
N SER A 189 4.87 50.83 -24.93
CA SER A 189 3.72 51.30 -25.71
C SER A 189 2.40 50.87 -25.08
N PRO A 190 2.10 51.30 -23.83
CA PRO A 190 0.90 50.88 -23.10
C PRO A 190 -0.40 51.33 -23.78
N GLU A 191 -0.34 52.36 -24.63
CA GLU A 191 -1.46 52.87 -25.42
C GLU A 191 -1.94 51.90 -26.52
N LYS A 192 -1.21 50.83 -26.81
CA LYS A 192 -1.64 49.83 -27.79
C LYS A 192 -2.91 49.09 -27.33
N PRO A 193 -3.75 48.62 -28.28
CA PRO A 193 -5.09 48.12 -27.97
C PRO A 193 -5.11 46.67 -27.45
N PHE A 194 -4.36 46.35 -26.40
CA PHE A 194 -4.30 45.00 -25.79
C PHE A 194 -5.68 44.51 -25.35
N ARG A 195 -6.45 45.38 -24.68
CA ARG A 195 -7.81 45.06 -24.21
C ARG A 195 -8.75 44.73 -25.38
N GLU A 196 -8.69 45.49 -26.47
CA GLU A 196 -9.52 45.24 -27.65
C GLU A 196 -9.12 43.95 -28.35
N TYR A 197 -7.82 43.67 -28.43
CA TYR A 197 -7.30 42.40 -28.97
C TYR A 197 -7.90 41.21 -28.21
N PHE A 198 -7.75 41.16 -26.88
CA PHE A 198 -8.30 40.05 -26.08
C PHE A 198 -9.83 39.98 -26.13
N THR A 199 -10.52 41.13 -26.18
CA THR A 199 -11.99 41.16 -26.35
C THR A 199 -12.40 40.49 -27.67
N ASN A 200 -11.69 40.76 -28.76
CA ASN A 200 -11.97 40.16 -30.07
C ASN A 200 -11.65 38.67 -30.09
N VAL A 201 -10.51 38.29 -29.50
CA VAL A 201 -10.05 36.91 -29.39
C VAL A 201 -11.03 36.06 -28.57
N ILE A 202 -11.50 36.55 -27.41
CA ILE A 202 -12.51 35.88 -26.59
C ILE A 202 -13.83 35.74 -27.36
N ARG A 203 -14.25 36.79 -28.10
CA ARG A 203 -15.46 36.73 -28.93
C ARG A 203 -15.34 35.68 -30.03
N GLN A 204 -14.19 35.59 -30.69
CA GLN A 204 -13.93 34.59 -31.72
C GLN A 204 -13.92 33.17 -31.13
N PHE A 205 -13.23 32.97 -30.01
CA PHE A 205 -13.17 31.70 -29.29
C PHE A 205 -14.56 31.17 -28.90
N LYS A 206 -15.42 32.04 -28.35
CA LYS A 206 -16.80 31.65 -28.00
C LYS A 206 -17.61 31.22 -29.22
N ARG A 207 -17.47 31.96 -30.33
CA ARG A 207 -18.15 31.64 -31.59
C ARG A 207 -17.69 30.30 -32.17
N SER A 208 -16.38 30.02 -32.13
CA SER A 208 -15.81 28.84 -32.77
C SER A 208 -15.92 27.56 -31.94
N THR A 209 -15.88 27.63 -30.61
CA THR A 209 -15.77 26.44 -29.75
C THR A 209 -17.01 26.11 -28.92
N GLN A 210 -17.91 27.09 -28.74
CA GLN A 210 -19.08 27.03 -27.84
C GLN A 210 -18.77 26.53 -26.42
N LYS A 211 -17.50 26.63 -25.99
CA LYS A 211 -17.04 26.16 -24.68
C LYS A 211 -17.65 26.97 -23.54
N PRO A 212 -18.02 26.33 -22.42
CA PRO A 212 -18.35 27.02 -21.19
C PRO A 212 -17.16 27.84 -20.69
N THR A 213 -17.35 29.15 -20.53
CA THR A 213 -16.36 30.06 -19.94
C THR A 213 -16.61 30.28 -18.45
N GLY A 214 -17.85 30.07 -18.00
CA GLY A 214 -18.26 30.25 -16.60
C GLY A 214 -18.03 31.66 -16.06
N GLY A 215 -18.08 32.69 -16.92
CA GLY A 215 -17.80 34.09 -16.57
C GLY A 215 -16.31 34.44 -16.52
N ARG A 216 -15.40 33.46 -16.47
CA ARG A 216 -13.97 33.71 -16.23
C ARG A 216 -13.27 34.53 -17.29
N LEU A 217 -13.68 34.40 -18.56
CA LEU A 217 -13.09 35.19 -19.64
C LEU A 217 -13.75 36.57 -19.73
N GLU A 218 -14.98 36.69 -19.28
CA GLU A 218 -15.70 37.96 -19.18
C GLU A 218 -15.15 38.84 -18.05
N ASP A 219 -14.75 38.22 -16.94
CA ASP A 219 -14.14 38.89 -15.78
C ASP A 219 -12.64 39.18 -15.98
N LEU A 220 -12.05 38.75 -17.10
CA LEU A 220 -10.63 38.92 -17.41
C LEU A 220 -10.31 40.40 -17.64
N ARG A 221 -9.58 41.00 -16.71
CA ARG A 221 -9.00 42.34 -16.86
C ARG A 221 -7.74 42.25 -17.70
N VAL A 222 -7.61 43.16 -18.66
CA VAL A 222 -6.43 43.28 -19.52
C VAL A 222 -5.94 44.71 -19.46
N GLU A 223 -4.73 44.89 -18.96
CA GLU A 223 -4.10 46.18 -18.71
C GLU A 223 -2.70 46.21 -19.30
N ALA A 224 -2.23 47.41 -19.67
CA ALA A 224 -0.88 47.62 -20.14
C ALA A 224 -0.28 48.83 -19.42
N VAL A 225 0.96 48.72 -18.96
CA VAL A 225 1.66 49.73 -18.18
C VAL A 225 3.10 49.88 -18.66
N SER A 226 3.67 51.07 -18.52
CA SER A 226 5.09 51.26 -18.82
C SER A 226 5.98 50.61 -17.76
N PHE A 227 7.23 50.31 -18.12
CA PHE A 227 8.20 49.82 -17.14
C PHE A 227 8.45 50.85 -16.04
N HIS A 228 8.45 52.14 -16.38
CA HIS A 228 8.62 53.22 -15.42
C HIS A 228 7.48 53.25 -14.38
N ASP A 229 6.24 53.14 -14.84
CA ASP A 229 5.06 53.20 -13.97
C ASP A 229 5.00 52.02 -13.01
N ILE A 230 5.24 50.80 -13.50
CA ILE A 230 5.22 49.61 -12.65
C ILE A 230 6.39 49.59 -11.64
N TYR A 231 7.55 50.12 -12.02
CA TYR A 231 8.69 50.27 -11.13
C TYR A 231 8.38 51.24 -9.98
N ASN A 232 7.72 52.36 -10.28
CA ASN A 232 7.32 53.37 -9.29
C ASN A 232 6.19 52.89 -8.37
N LEU A 233 5.26 52.07 -8.87
CA LEU A 233 4.16 51.48 -8.09
C LEU A 233 4.63 50.41 -7.08
N GLY A 234 5.78 49.77 -7.33
CA GLY A 234 6.28 48.64 -6.55
C GLY A 234 5.43 47.36 -6.70
N LEU A 235 5.69 46.35 -5.87
CA LEU A 235 4.96 45.06 -5.87
C LEU A 235 3.57 45.12 -5.18
N ASN A 236 2.96 46.30 -5.07
CA ASN A 236 1.66 46.49 -4.41
C ASN A 236 0.50 46.13 -5.36
N PHE A 237 0.38 44.85 -5.70
CA PHE A 237 -0.74 44.33 -6.48
C PHE A 237 -1.84 43.76 -5.58
N GLU A 238 -3.10 43.99 -5.91
CA GLU A 238 -4.21 43.19 -5.39
C GLU A 238 -4.10 41.78 -5.98
N ALA A 239 -3.42 40.90 -5.26
CA ALA A 239 -3.18 39.54 -5.70
C ALA A 239 -4.16 38.56 -5.05
N THR A 240 -4.51 37.53 -5.82
CA THR A 240 -5.24 36.39 -5.24
C THR A 240 -4.35 35.69 -4.22
N SER A 241 -4.88 35.44 -3.02
CA SER A 241 -4.17 34.73 -1.96
C SER A 241 -4.66 33.28 -1.81
N TYR A 242 -3.70 32.36 -1.70
CA TYR A 242 -3.94 30.94 -1.49
C TYR A 242 -3.11 30.42 -0.31
N PRO A 243 -3.64 29.50 0.51
CA PRO A 243 -2.79 28.70 1.39
C PRO A 243 -1.76 27.94 0.54
N ALA A 244 -0.48 28.18 0.78
CA ALA A 244 0.61 27.68 -0.08
C ALA A 244 0.58 26.16 -0.28
N GLY A 245 0.34 25.39 0.79
CA GLY A 245 0.22 23.93 0.72
C GLY A 245 -0.95 23.46 -0.14
N LYS A 246 -2.10 24.14 -0.05
CA LYS A 246 -3.29 23.81 -0.86
C LYS A 246 -3.07 24.13 -2.34
N TRP A 247 -2.48 25.30 -2.64
CA TRP A 247 -2.12 25.68 -4.01
C TRP A 247 -1.15 24.68 -4.63
N LEU A 248 -0.13 24.24 -3.88
CA LEU A 248 0.83 23.23 -4.33
C LEU A 248 0.14 21.89 -4.64
N VAL A 249 -0.77 21.43 -3.77
CA VAL A 249 -1.52 20.18 -3.98
C VAL A 249 -2.43 20.28 -5.21
N GLU A 250 -3.12 21.41 -5.40
CA GLU A 250 -3.92 21.65 -6.61
C GLU A 250 -3.05 21.63 -7.88
N LEU A 251 -1.85 22.22 -7.84
CA LEU A 251 -0.91 22.17 -8.96
C LEU A 251 -0.47 20.74 -9.27
N LEU A 252 -0.04 19.98 -8.25
CA LEU A 252 0.38 18.58 -8.40
C LEU A 252 -0.75 17.70 -8.96
N CYS A 253 -1.98 17.94 -8.53
CA CYS A 253 -3.18 17.27 -9.00
C CYS A 253 -3.48 17.52 -10.50
N LEU A 254 -3.02 18.64 -11.10
CA LEU A 254 -3.13 18.85 -12.56
C LEU A 254 -2.27 17.88 -13.36
N ILE A 255 -1.14 17.45 -12.80
CA ILE A 255 -0.12 16.71 -13.53
C ILE A 255 -0.52 15.24 -13.58
N PRO A 256 -0.84 14.68 -14.76
CA PRO A 256 -1.16 13.26 -14.88
C PRO A 256 0.09 12.42 -14.64
N ILE A 257 -0.08 11.26 -14.00
CA ILE A 257 0.98 10.26 -13.82
C ILE A 257 0.62 8.99 -14.59
N HIS A 258 1.62 8.40 -15.25
CA HIS A 258 1.46 7.12 -15.95
C HIS A 258 1.57 5.98 -14.92
N ILE A 259 0.57 5.11 -14.79
CA ILE A 259 0.57 4.09 -13.72
C ILE A 259 0.86 2.67 -14.21
N ALA A 260 0.52 2.35 -15.46
CA ALA A 260 0.75 1.02 -16.00
C ALA A 260 0.75 1.00 -17.53
N ILE A 261 1.49 0.08 -18.12
CA ILE A 261 1.38 -0.33 -19.52
C ILE A 261 1.09 -1.83 -19.62
N THR A 262 0.71 -2.27 -20.81
CA THR A 262 0.64 -3.69 -21.15
C THR A 262 1.57 -3.99 -22.30
N SER A 263 2.39 -5.01 -22.15
CA SER A 263 3.30 -5.43 -23.22
C SER A 263 3.64 -6.91 -23.12
N GLY A 264 3.56 -7.60 -24.26
CA GLY A 264 3.83 -9.02 -24.35
C GLY A 264 2.92 -9.84 -23.44
N ASN A 265 1.61 -9.60 -23.47
CA ASN A 265 0.60 -10.31 -22.67
C ASN A 265 0.77 -10.13 -21.15
N ARG A 266 1.54 -9.13 -20.71
CA ARG A 266 1.79 -8.87 -19.28
C ARG A 266 1.29 -7.49 -18.90
N PHE A 267 0.82 -7.38 -17.66
CA PHE A 267 0.57 -6.10 -17.01
C PHE A 267 1.89 -5.61 -16.40
N ILE A 268 2.31 -4.38 -16.72
CA ILE A 268 3.57 -3.80 -16.26
C ILE A 268 3.25 -2.53 -15.47
N PRO A 269 3.28 -2.58 -14.12
CA PRO A 269 3.12 -1.39 -13.31
C PRO A 269 4.36 -0.49 -13.44
N LEU A 270 4.15 0.82 -13.39
CA LEU A 270 5.22 1.82 -13.46
C LEU A 270 5.55 2.36 -12.08
N ALA A 271 6.83 2.66 -11.83
CA ALA A 271 7.27 3.34 -10.62
C ALA A 271 7.36 4.84 -10.90
N ASN A 272 6.63 5.65 -10.13
CA ASN A 272 6.64 7.11 -10.21
C ASN A 272 6.39 7.68 -11.62
N GLY A 273 5.58 7.01 -12.44
CA GLY A 273 5.35 7.46 -13.82
C GLY A 273 6.35 6.96 -14.86
N VAL A 274 7.32 6.13 -14.46
CA VAL A 274 8.46 5.74 -15.31
C VAL A 274 8.48 4.23 -15.54
N ALA A 275 8.56 3.84 -16.82
CA ALA A 275 8.90 2.48 -17.22
C ALA A 275 10.42 2.27 -17.09
N SER A 276 10.82 1.32 -16.26
CA SER A 276 12.21 0.90 -16.04
C SER A 276 12.28 -0.61 -16.11
N ALA A 277 13.20 -1.12 -16.93
CA ALA A 277 13.45 -2.55 -17.02
C ALA A 277 14.06 -3.08 -15.71
N GLU A 278 14.90 -2.28 -15.04
CA GLU A 278 15.47 -2.63 -13.74
C GLU A 278 14.39 -2.75 -12.66
N PHE A 279 13.42 -1.83 -12.65
CA PHE A 279 12.27 -1.92 -11.76
C PHE A 279 11.39 -3.13 -12.12
N GLU A 280 11.10 -3.37 -13.40
CA GLU A 280 10.33 -4.56 -13.79
C GLU A 280 11.03 -5.86 -13.35
N GLN A 281 12.36 -5.91 -13.47
CA GLN A 281 13.18 -7.03 -13.01
C GLN A 281 13.18 -7.17 -11.49
N SER A 282 13.19 -6.07 -10.73
CA SER A 282 13.17 -6.13 -9.26
C SER A 282 11.85 -6.67 -8.70
N LEU A 283 10.76 -6.62 -9.50
CA LEU A 283 9.48 -7.24 -9.14
C LEU A 283 9.45 -8.75 -9.36
N LEU A 284 10.49 -9.34 -9.97
CA LEU A 284 10.51 -10.77 -10.24
C LEU A 284 10.68 -11.58 -8.94
N GLY A 285 9.95 -12.68 -8.81
CA GLY A 285 9.99 -13.55 -7.62
C GLY A 285 9.35 -12.99 -6.35
N LEU A 286 8.81 -11.76 -6.38
CA LEU A 286 8.09 -11.17 -5.25
C LEU A 286 6.66 -11.71 -5.17
N ASP A 287 6.12 -11.82 -3.94
CA ASP A 287 4.70 -12.05 -3.72
C ASP A 287 3.86 -10.80 -4.07
N VAL A 288 2.53 -10.96 -4.11
CA VAL A 288 1.61 -9.86 -4.48
C VAL A 288 1.77 -8.63 -3.60
N MET A 289 2.02 -8.78 -2.31
CA MET A 289 2.07 -7.66 -1.38
C MET A 289 3.43 -6.96 -1.39
N GLN A 290 4.50 -7.73 -1.60
CA GLN A 290 5.83 -7.20 -1.89
C GLN A 290 5.80 -6.38 -3.19
N ILE A 291 5.19 -6.89 -4.27
CA ILE A 291 4.99 -6.13 -5.51
C ILE A 291 4.19 -4.86 -5.23
N ALA A 292 3.07 -4.95 -4.49
CA ALA A 292 2.23 -3.80 -4.17
C ALA A 292 3.02 -2.72 -3.43
N ASN A 293 3.90 -3.08 -2.50
CA ASN A 293 4.75 -2.14 -1.76
C ASN A 293 5.83 -1.50 -2.63
N SER A 294 6.34 -2.22 -3.64
CA SER A 294 7.33 -1.69 -4.58
C SER A 294 6.74 -0.73 -5.61
N ILE A 295 5.44 -0.85 -5.94
CA ILE A 295 4.76 0.10 -6.83
C ILE A 295 4.69 1.47 -6.15
N THR A 296 5.04 2.53 -6.87
CA THR A 296 4.97 3.90 -6.36
C THR A 296 4.21 4.82 -7.30
N LEU A 297 3.30 5.64 -6.76
CA LEU A 297 2.51 6.61 -7.54
C LEU A 297 3.04 8.05 -7.46
N GLY A 298 4.35 8.23 -7.21
CA GLY A 298 4.99 9.53 -7.15
C GLY A 298 4.37 10.46 -6.10
N TRP A 299 4.16 11.73 -6.47
CA TRP A 299 3.58 12.75 -5.57
C TRP A 299 2.16 12.43 -5.11
N TYR A 300 1.42 11.57 -5.82
CA TYR A 300 0.08 11.17 -5.40
C TYR A 300 0.09 10.29 -4.15
N GLU A 301 1.19 9.60 -3.84
CA GLU A 301 1.27 8.82 -2.60
C GLU A 301 1.11 9.71 -1.36
N SER A 302 1.82 10.83 -1.28
CA SER A 302 1.69 11.75 -0.13
C SER A 302 0.31 12.41 -0.05
N ILE A 303 -0.35 12.62 -1.20
CA ILE A 303 -1.71 13.18 -1.25
C ILE A 303 -2.71 12.15 -0.71
N PHE A 304 -2.66 10.92 -1.19
CA PHE A 304 -3.60 9.87 -0.79
C PHE A 304 -3.29 9.26 0.57
N ALA A 305 -2.03 9.12 0.95
CA ALA A 305 -1.63 8.44 2.19
C ALA A 305 -1.65 9.36 3.41
N SER A 306 -1.47 10.67 3.23
CA SER A 306 -1.33 11.61 4.36
C SER A 306 -2.16 12.89 4.22
N TYR A 307 -1.96 13.70 3.17
CA TYR A 307 -2.57 15.04 3.12
C TYR A 307 -4.10 15.03 3.02
N MET A 308 -4.66 14.07 2.27
CA MET A 308 -6.10 13.89 2.08
C MET A 308 -6.55 12.47 2.44
N ALA A 309 -5.82 11.81 3.35
CA ALA A 309 -5.97 10.39 3.66
C ALA A 309 -7.40 9.94 3.98
N THR A 310 -8.16 10.79 4.69
CA THR A 310 -9.52 10.52 5.13
C THR A 310 -10.61 10.91 4.12
N LYS A 311 -10.26 11.61 3.02
CA LYS A 311 -11.26 12.05 2.04
C LYS A 311 -11.81 10.87 1.24
N PRO A 312 -13.14 10.73 1.09
CA PRO A 312 -13.74 9.74 0.20
C PRO A 312 -13.26 9.89 -1.24
N VAL A 313 -13.22 8.78 -1.98
CA VAL A 313 -12.77 8.78 -3.38
C VAL A 313 -13.84 8.21 -4.30
N LYS A 314 -14.12 8.97 -5.36
CA LYS A 314 -14.83 8.50 -6.55
C LYS A 314 -13.89 8.44 -7.73
N VAL A 315 -13.98 7.35 -8.49
CA VAL A 315 -13.12 7.12 -9.64
C VAL A 315 -13.96 7.18 -10.91
N ILE A 316 -13.56 8.04 -11.85
CA ILE A 316 -14.07 8.04 -13.21
C ILE A 316 -12.99 7.61 -14.17
N SER A 317 -13.34 6.74 -15.11
CA SER A 317 -12.44 6.27 -16.14
C SER A 317 -12.99 6.52 -17.53
N SER A 318 -12.11 6.60 -18.52
CA SER A 318 -12.46 6.69 -19.93
C SER A 318 -11.71 5.65 -20.73
N MET A 319 -12.45 4.88 -21.53
CA MET A 319 -11.95 3.81 -22.41
C MET A 319 -12.77 3.79 -23.70
N GLY A 320 -12.31 3.12 -24.74
CA GLY A 320 -13.04 3.07 -26.02
C GLY A 320 -12.13 2.97 -27.23
N GLU A 321 -12.62 3.28 -28.42
CA GLU A 321 -11.78 3.25 -29.63
C GLU A 321 -10.64 4.29 -29.56
N GLN A 322 -9.59 4.10 -30.37
CA GLN A 322 -8.50 5.06 -30.45
C GLN A 322 -8.98 6.40 -31.06
N SER A 323 -8.43 7.52 -30.58
CA SER A 323 -8.68 8.86 -31.14
C SER A 323 -10.15 9.36 -31.12
N VAL A 324 -11.00 8.87 -30.22
CA VAL A 324 -12.40 9.32 -30.04
C VAL A 324 -12.58 10.49 -29.06
N GLY A 325 -11.50 11.21 -28.70
CA GLY A 325 -11.55 12.35 -27.78
C GLY A 325 -11.77 11.99 -26.31
N LYS A 326 -11.27 10.84 -25.86
CA LYS A 326 -11.37 10.34 -24.47
C LYS A 326 -10.80 11.34 -23.44
N SER A 327 -9.51 11.65 -23.59
CA SER A 327 -8.77 12.59 -22.74
C SER A 327 -9.38 13.98 -22.76
N TYR A 328 -9.87 14.43 -23.92
CA TYR A 328 -10.55 15.72 -24.05
C TYR A 328 -11.83 15.78 -23.22
N ALA A 329 -12.68 14.76 -23.28
CA ALA A 329 -13.90 14.73 -22.47
C ALA A 329 -13.58 14.68 -20.98
N LEU A 330 -12.61 13.86 -20.54
CA LEU A 330 -12.20 13.81 -19.15
C LEU A 330 -11.70 15.17 -18.66
N ASN A 331 -10.81 15.83 -19.40
CA ASN A 331 -10.30 17.16 -19.02
C ASN A 331 -11.43 18.16 -18.80
N HIS A 332 -12.46 18.18 -19.65
CA HIS A 332 -13.59 19.10 -19.52
C HIS A 332 -14.58 18.70 -18.41
N PHE A 333 -14.64 17.41 -18.09
CA PHE A 333 -15.51 16.92 -17.03
C PHE A 333 -14.92 17.15 -15.64
N VAL A 334 -13.64 16.82 -15.42
CA VAL A 334 -13.00 16.81 -14.09
C VAL A 334 -11.77 17.69 -13.94
N ASP A 335 -11.52 18.69 -14.78
CA ASP A 335 -10.44 19.68 -14.58
C ASP A 335 -9.01 19.06 -14.54
N THR A 336 -8.71 18.22 -15.52
CA THR A 336 -7.42 17.52 -15.68
C THR A 336 -6.66 18.01 -16.90
N SER A 337 -5.39 17.59 -17.04
CA SER A 337 -4.51 18.01 -18.14
C SER A 337 -3.95 16.87 -19.00
N PHE A 338 -4.70 15.77 -19.17
CA PHE A 338 -4.30 14.66 -20.05
C PHE A 338 -3.98 15.17 -21.47
N ALA A 339 -2.92 14.64 -22.08
CA ALA A 339 -2.47 15.07 -23.39
C ALA A 339 -3.47 14.63 -24.47
N GLY A 340 -4.18 15.59 -25.07
CA GLY A 340 -4.98 15.36 -26.29
C GLY A 340 -4.11 15.51 -27.54
N SER A 341 -4.13 14.51 -28.43
CA SER A 341 -3.48 14.54 -29.74
C SER A 341 -4.36 13.85 -30.81
N ALA A 342 -4.12 14.15 -32.08
CA ALA A 342 -4.81 13.53 -33.22
C ALA A 342 -4.20 12.16 -33.61
N MET A 343 -2.94 11.91 -33.24
CA MET A 343 -2.24 10.63 -33.38
C MET A 343 -2.12 9.94 -32.01
N ARG A 344 -1.96 8.61 -31.98
CA ARG A 344 -1.90 7.76 -30.76
C ARG A 344 -1.33 8.49 -29.52
N CYS A 345 -2.16 8.79 -28.51
CA CYS A 345 -1.79 9.70 -27.40
C CYS A 345 -1.50 8.98 -26.08
N THR A 346 -2.25 7.92 -25.81
CA THR A 346 -2.32 7.30 -24.49
C THR A 346 -1.89 5.85 -24.66
N GLU A 347 -0.76 5.50 -24.07
CA GLU A 347 -0.33 4.12 -23.87
C GLU A 347 -0.71 3.71 -22.45
N GLY A 348 -1.25 2.51 -22.27
CA GLY A 348 -1.55 1.99 -20.94
C GLY A 348 -2.64 2.77 -20.18
N ALA A 349 -2.36 3.15 -18.93
CA ALA A 349 -3.31 3.80 -18.01
C ALA A 349 -2.68 5.00 -17.28
N TRP A 350 -3.35 6.15 -17.33
CA TRP A 350 -2.90 7.41 -16.70
C TRP A 350 -3.85 7.87 -15.62
N LEU A 351 -3.32 8.46 -14.55
CA LEU A 351 -4.06 8.93 -13.37
C LEU A 351 -3.89 10.44 -13.18
N SER A 352 -4.98 11.14 -12.89
CA SER A 352 -4.98 12.53 -12.41
C SER A 352 -6.07 12.69 -11.34
N VAL A 353 -5.95 13.68 -10.47
CA VAL A 353 -6.86 13.85 -9.32
C VAL A 353 -7.43 15.25 -9.32
N THR A 354 -8.70 15.38 -8.92
CA THR A 354 -9.38 16.65 -8.76
C THR A 354 -9.99 16.72 -7.37
N PRO A 355 -9.36 17.47 -6.45
CA PRO A 355 -9.88 17.62 -5.10
C PRO A 355 -11.11 18.53 -5.10
N THR A 356 -12.20 18.05 -4.49
CA THR A 356 -13.40 18.84 -4.19
C THR A 356 -13.50 19.06 -2.68
N ASP A 357 -14.55 19.74 -2.21
CA ASP A 357 -14.75 19.99 -0.79
C ASP A 357 -15.05 18.67 -0.07
N ASP A 358 -15.97 17.88 -0.63
CA ASP A 358 -16.50 16.67 -0.02
C ASP A 358 -15.66 15.41 -0.33
N GLU A 359 -15.08 15.32 -1.53
CA GLU A 359 -14.44 14.10 -2.01
C GLU A 359 -13.28 14.34 -3.00
N LEU A 360 -12.47 13.30 -3.25
CA LEU A 360 -11.50 13.28 -4.34
C LEU A 360 -12.10 12.60 -5.56
N ILE A 361 -12.04 13.29 -6.70
CA ILE A 361 -12.39 12.68 -7.98
C ILE A 361 -11.10 12.25 -8.67
N VAL A 362 -10.89 10.94 -8.75
CA VAL A 362 -9.76 10.35 -9.49
C VAL A 362 -10.19 10.10 -10.93
N ALA A 363 -9.43 10.61 -11.88
CA ALA A 363 -9.64 10.41 -13.30
C ALA A 363 -8.61 9.42 -13.85
N LEU A 364 -9.09 8.39 -14.55
CA LEU A 364 -8.25 7.39 -15.23
C LEU A 364 -8.45 7.46 -16.74
N ASP A 365 -7.41 7.83 -17.48
CA ASP A 365 -7.42 7.82 -18.95
C ASP A 365 -6.71 6.56 -19.44
N PHE A 366 -7.48 5.65 -20.05
CA PHE A 366 -6.95 4.42 -20.63
C PHE A 366 -6.67 4.59 -22.12
N GLU A 367 -5.65 3.87 -22.59
CA GLU A 367 -5.46 3.62 -24.01
C GLU A 367 -6.76 3.09 -24.65
N GLY A 368 -6.91 3.29 -25.97
CA GLY A 368 -8.05 2.71 -26.68
C GLY A 368 -8.13 1.19 -26.53
N ILE A 369 -9.19 0.50 -26.92
CA ILE A 369 -9.24 -0.98 -27.00
C ILE A 369 -8.95 -1.40 -28.44
N ARG A 370 -8.36 -2.58 -28.66
CA ARG A 370 -8.05 -3.14 -30.00
C ARG A 370 -7.19 -2.23 -30.86
N SER A 371 -6.12 -1.65 -30.31
CA SER A 371 -5.09 -1.09 -31.19
C SER A 371 -4.42 -2.22 -31.98
N ILE A 372 -4.00 -1.94 -33.21
CA ILE A 372 -3.44 -2.93 -34.15
C ILE A 372 -2.28 -3.74 -33.53
N GLU A 373 -1.58 -3.14 -32.57
CA GLU A 373 -0.38 -3.67 -31.93
C GLU A 373 -0.65 -4.40 -30.60
N ARG A 374 -1.90 -4.46 -30.10
CA ARG A 374 -2.21 -5.06 -28.79
C ARG A 374 -3.01 -6.34 -28.88
N SER A 375 -2.74 -7.18 -27.90
CA SER A 375 -3.30 -8.51 -27.71
C SER A 375 -4.68 -8.49 -27.04
N ALA A 376 -5.46 -9.57 -27.22
CA ALA A 376 -6.74 -9.72 -26.53
C ALA A 376 -6.57 -9.89 -24.99
N GLN A 377 -5.42 -10.42 -24.56
CA GLN A 377 -5.07 -10.54 -23.15
C GLN A 377 -4.65 -9.18 -22.57
N GLU A 378 -3.92 -8.36 -23.32
CA GLU A 378 -3.55 -7.01 -22.91
C GLU A 378 -4.75 -6.09 -22.76
N ASP A 379 -5.67 -6.12 -23.74
CA ASP A 379 -6.96 -5.41 -23.64
C ASP A 379 -7.74 -5.85 -22.41
N MET A 380 -7.79 -7.16 -22.14
CA MET A 380 -8.46 -7.71 -20.96
C MET A 380 -7.85 -7.18 -19.65
N LEU A 381 -6.52 -7.14 -19.52
CA LEU A 381 -5.85 -6.67 -18.30
C LEU A 381 -6.18 -5.20 -18.00
N LEU A 382 -6.22 -4.35 -19.03
CA LEU A 382 -6.63 -2.94 -18.88
C LEU A 382 -8.12 -2.80 -18.55
N VAL A 383 -8.99 -3.61 -19.15
CA VAL A 383 -10.42 -3.64 -18.82
C VAL A 383 -10.64 -4.04 -17.36
N VAL A 384 -9.94 -5.06 -16.87
CA VAL A 384 -10.04 -5.49 -15.47
C VAL A 384 -9.63 -4.36 -14.53
N LEU A 385 -8.47 -3.73 -14.74
CA LEU A 385 -8.03 -2.60 -13.93
C LEU A 385 -9.08 -1.47 -13.92
N ASN A 386 -9.56 -1.11 -15.10
CA ASN A 386 -10.53 -0.05 -15.30
C ASN A 386 -11.83 -0.32 -14.52
N VAL A 387 -12.46 -1.45 -14.77
CA VAL A 387 -13.80 -1.73 -14.27
C VAL A 387 -13.79 -2.06 -12.77
N ALA A 388 -12.71 -2.67 -12.27
CA ALA A 388 -12.59 -3.04 -10.86
C ALA A 388 -12.56 -1.82 -9.93
N ILE A 389 -11.85 -0.76 -10.31
CA ILE A 389 -11.60 0.39 -9.42
C ILE A 389 -12.62 1.55 -9.60
N SER A 390 -13.35 1.58 -10.71
CA SER A 390 -14.16 2.74 -11.13
C SER A 390 -15.54 2.82 -10.47
N ASN A 391 -16.03 4.04 -10.24
CA ASN A 391 -17.44 4.35 -10.01
C ASN A 391 -18.18 4.53 -11.34
N LEU A 392 -17.55 5.18 -12.31
CA LEU A 392 -18.17 5.49 -13.60
C LEU A 392 -17.19 5.20 -14.73
N VAL A 393 -17.57 4.30 -15.64
CA VAL A 393 -16.76 3.96 -16.82
C VAL A 393 -17.37 4.61 -18.04
N LEU A 394 -16.65 5.55 -18.66
CA LEU A 394 -17.04 6.18 -19.91
C LEU A 394 -16.47 5.37 -21.08
N PHE A 395 -17.32 4.63 -21.78
CA PHE A 395 -16.93 3.86 -22.95
C PHE A 395 -17.29 4.62 -24.24
N ARG A 396 -16.32 5.30 -24.87
CA ARG A 396 -16.56 6.14 -26.06
C ARG A 396 -16.33 5.37 -27.35
N ASN A 397 -17.30 5.38 -28.27
CA ASN A 397 -17.23 4.63 -29.53
C ASN A 397 -17.79 5.42 -30.72
N ASN A 398 -17.37 5.07 -31.95
CA ASN A 398 -17.84 5.68 -33.19
C ASN A 398 -18.97 4.84 -33.83
N PHE A 399 -20.14 5.46 -34.02
CA PHE A 399 -21.30 4.81 -34.63
C PHE A 399 -21.05 4.33 -36.07
N ALA A 400 -20.36 5.15 -36.88
CA ALA A 400 -20.24 4.91 -38.32
C ALA A 400 -19.32 3.73 -38.72
N LEU A 401 -18.47 3.24 -37.80
CA LEU A 401 -17.42 2.26 -38.09
C LEU A 401 -17.62 0.89 -37.42
N SER A 402 -18.42 0.80 -36.35
CA SER A 402 -18.51 -0.40 -35.52
C SER A 402 -19.56 -1.41 -36.01
N ARG A 403 -19.31 -2.08 -37.14
CA ARG A 403 -20.10 -3.26 -37.58
C ARG A 403 -19.88 -4.50 -36.68
N ASP A 404 -18.82 -4.53 -35.86
CA ASP A 404 -18.45 -5.62 -34.94
C ASP A 404 -18.50 -5.20 -33.45
N LEU A 405 -19.70 -4.85 -32.96
CA LEU A 405 -19.91 -4.56 -31.53
C LEU A 405 -19.66 -5.77 -30.62
N ALA A 406 -19.97 -6.98 -31.10
CA ALA A 406 -19.71 -8.22 -30.36
C ALA A 406 -18.22 -8.40 -30.07
N GLY A 407 -17.37 -8.05 -31.03
CA GLY A 407 -15.94 -8.01 -30.84
C GLY A 407 -15.47 -7.00 -29.78
N LEU A 408 -16.01 -5.78 -29.77
CA LEU A 408 -15.62 -4.73 -28.82
C LEU A 408 -15.85 -5.13 -27.35
N PHE A 409 -16.91 -5.89 -27.07
CA PHE A 409 -17.23 -6.35 -25.72
C PHE A 409 -16.64 -7.71 -25.37
N THR A 410 -15.94 -8.36 -26.31
CA THR A 410 -15.25 -9.63 -26.04
C THR A 410 -14.23 -9.50 -24.91
N SER A 411 -13.52 -8.38 -24.81
CA SER A 411 -12.55 -8.10 -23.73
C SER A 411 -13.23 -7.86 -22.37
N PHE A 412 -14.46 -7.36 -22.35
CA PHE A 412 -15.26 -7.27 -21.13
C PHE A 412 -15.78 -8.65 -20.71
N GLN A 413 -16.29 -9.43 -21.65
CA GLN A 413 -16.80 -10.77 -21.36
C GLN A 413 -15.68 -11.76 -21.00
N SER A 414 -14.44 -11.60 -21.49
CA SER A 414 -13.30 -12.41 -21.03
C SER A 414 -12.92 -12.11 -19.58
N SER A 415 -13.02 -10.84 -19.17
CA SER A 415 -12.70 -10.37 -17.83
C SER A 415 -13.58 -10.99 -16.73
N THR A 416 -14.82 -11.40 -17.04
CA THR A 416 -15.76 -11.99 -16.06
C THR A 416 -15.29 -13.31 -15.46
N SER A 417 -14.44 -14.03 -16.19
CA SER A 417 -13.97 -15.36 -15.81
C SER A 417 -12.74 -15.37 -14.90
N LEU A 418 -12.12 -14.21 -14.68
CA LEU A 418 -10.85 -14.12 -13.96
C LEU A 418 -11.08 -13.81 -12.49
N ILE A 419 -11.64 -12.63 -12.20
CA ILE A 419 -11.87 -12.18 -10.82
C ILE A 419 -13.31 -12.45 -10.44
N ASN A 420 -13.52 -13.17 -9.35
CA ASN A 420 -14.86 -13.37 -8.79
C ASN A 420 -15.32 -12.06 -8.09
N PRO A 421 -16.33 -11.34 -8.63
CA PRO A 421 -16.78 -10.09 -8.03
C PRO A 421 -17.43 -10.30 -6.66
N GLU A 422 -18.01 -11.48 -6.39
CA GLU A 422 -18.65 -11.80 -5.11
C GLU A 422 -17.62 -11.92 -3.97
N GLN A 423 -16.39 -12.36 -4.28
CA GLN A 423 -15.28 -12.41 -3.33
C GLN A 423 -14.55 -11.08 -3.18
N ASN A 424 -14.91 -10.07 -3.98
CA ASN A 424 -14.28 -8.76 -4.03
C ASN A 424 -15.35 -7.66 -4.01
N ALA A 425 -16.20 -7.67 -2.98
CA ALA A 425 -17.41 -6.85 -2.92
C ALA A 425 -17.16 -5.33 -3.04
N ASN A 426 -15.97 -4.86 -2.66
CA ASN A 426 -15.54 -3.46 -2.75
C ASN A 426 -15.00 -3.07 -4.15
N LEU A 427 -14.77 -4.05 -5.04
CA LEU A 427 -14.40 -3.83 -6.43
C LEU A 427 -15.63 -4.01 -7.35
N PHE A 428 -15.50 -3.64 -8.62
CA PHE A 428 -16.56 -3.79 -9.64
C PHE A 428 -17.85 -3.04 -9.26
N GLN A 429 -17.66 -1.86 -8.70
CA GLN A 429 -18.73 -0.94 -8.27
C GLN A 429 -19.09 0.09 -9.32
N SER A 430 -18.72 -0.15 -10.58
CA SER A 430 -18.92 0.82 -11.62
C SER A 430 -20.33 0.81 -12.21
N THR A 431 -20.73 1.96 -12.74
CA THR A 431 -21.78 2.12 -13.75
C THR A 431 -21.12 2.26 -15.12
N LEU A 432 -21.56 1.48 -16.12
CA LEU A 432 -21.07 1.60 -17.48
C LEU A 432 -21.87 2.65 -18.27
N CYS A 433 -21.21 3.68 -18.77
CA CYS A 433 -21.79 4.69 -19.66
C CYS A 433 -21.20 4.54 -21.06
N ILE A 434 -21.99 4.00 -21.99
CA ILE A 434 -21.63 3.88 -23.39
C ILE A 434 -21.96 5.20 -24.08
N ILE A 435 -20.92 5.88 -24.57
CA ILE A 435 -21.03 7.15 -25.27
C ILE A 435 -20.85 6.90 -26.75
N ILE A 436 -21.90 7.14 -27.52
CA ILE A 436 -21.85 7.10 -28.98
C ILE A 436 -21.57 8.53 -29.47
N LYS A 437 -20.41 8.74 -30.09
CA LYS A 437 -20.01 10.09 -30.53
C LYS A 437 -20.65 10.50 -31.85
N ASP A 438 -20.71 11.82 -32.07
CA ASP A 438 -21.11 12.46 -33.32
C ASP A 438 -22.52 12.07 -33.79
N VAL A 439 -23.44 11.86 -32.84
CA VAL A 439 -24.85 11.53 -33.10
C VAL A 439 -25.65 12.80 -33.36
N THR A 440 -26.47 12.79 -34.40
CA THR A 440 -27.44 13.87 -34.66
C THR A 440 -28.74 13.61 -33.89
N ASP A 441 -29.47 14.66 -33.52
CA ASP A 441 -30.69 14.53 -32.70
C ASP A 441 -31.76 13.64 -33.35
N GLY A 442 -31.79 13.56 -34.69
CA GLY A 442 -32.74 12.74 -35.43
C GLY A 442 -32.49 11.22 -35.32
N ASP A 443 -31.24 10.81 -35.07
CA ASP A 443 -30.84 9.40 -35.07
C ASP A 443 -30.71 8.84 -33.63
N ALA A 444 -30.80 9.70 -32.61
CA ALA A 444 -30.48 9.36 -31.23
C ALA A 444 -31.29 8.18 -30.68
N ASP A 445 -32.61 8.18 -30.85
CA ASP A 445 -33.50 7.14 -30.32
C ASP A 445 -33.31 5.79 -31.04
N GLU A 446 -33.10 5.83 -32.37
CA GLU A 446 -32.85 4.62 -33.17
C GLU A 446 -31.56 3.93 -32.73
N ILE A 447 -30.49 4.71 -32.57
CA ILE A 447 -29.18 4.20 -32.13
C ILE A 447 -29.27 3.61 -30.72
N VAL A 448 -29.96 4.29 -29.81
CA VAL A 448 -30.17 3.79 -28.45
C VAL A 448 -30.91 2.45 -28.49
N GLY A 449 -31.96 2.35 -29.31
CA GLY A 449 -32.72 1.11 -29.53
C GLY A 449 -31.86 -0.03 -30.08
N GLU A 450 -31.01 0.24 -31.06
CA GLU A 450 -30.11 -0.75 -31.66
C GLU A 450 -29.11 -1.32 -30.65
N PHE A 451 -28.44 -0.45 -29.88
CA PHE A 451 -27.49 -0.89 -28.86
C PHE A 451 -28.20 -1.70 -27.77
N PHE A 452 -29.38 -1.26 -27.34
CA PHE A 452 -30.16 -1.98 -26.34
C PHE A 452 -30.52 -3.40 -26.81
N GLY A 453 -30.97 -3.55 -28.07
CA GLY A 453 -31.26 -4.86 -28.66
C GLY A 453 -30.04 -5.79 -28.70
N LYS A 454 -28.85 -5.26 -29.03
CA LYS A 454 -27.61 -6.06 -29.03
C LYS A 454 -27.18 -6.49 -27.62
N PHE A 455 -27.36 -5.64 -26.61
CA PHE A 455 -27.07 -6.05 -25.22
C PHE A 455 -28.07 -7.07 -24.70
N GLN A 456 -29.35 -6.98 -25.07
CA GLN A 456 -30.32 -8.02 -24.75
C GLN A 456 -29.90 -9.37 -25.32
N GLN A 457 -29.34 -9.41 -26.53
CA GLN A 457 -28.78 -10.64 -27.09
C GLN A 457 -27.62 -11.18 -26.26
N ILE A 458 -26.64 -10.33 -25.87
CA ILE A 458 -25.52 -10.76 -25.01
C ILE A 458 -26.02 -11.29 -23.67
N VAL A 459 -26.99 -10.62 -23.05
CA VAL A 459 -27.60 -11.06 -21.78
C VAL A 459 -28.36 -12.38 -21.97
N ALA A 460 -29.05 -12.58 -23.09
CA ALA A 460 -29.74 -13.83 -23.39
C ALA A 460 -28.76 -14.99 -23.66
N GLU A 461 -27.60 -14.73 -24.26
CA GLU A 461 -26.58 -15.73 -24.56
C GLU A 461 -25.77 -16.12 -23.30
N GLU A 462 -25.32 -15.14 -22.52
CA GLU A 462 -24.40 -15.33 -21.38
C GLU A 462 -25.13 -15.46 -20.03
N GLN A 463 -26.43 -15.14 -19.97
CA GLN A 463 -27.27 -15.22 -18.76
C GLN A 463 -26.65 -14.46 -17.58
N GLU A 464 -26.68 -15.00 -16.35
CA GLU A 464 -26.06 -14.39 -15.15
C GLU A 464 -24.53 -14.21 -15.25
N GLY A 465 -23.88 -14.84 -16.24
CA GLY A 465 -22.45 -14.73 -16.51
C GLY A 465 -22.05 -13.51 -17.34
N ASN A 466 -23.00 -12.67 -17.76
CA ASN A 466 -22.70 -11.51 -18.60
C ASN A 466 -21.91 -10.42 -17.83
N PHE A 467 -21.06 -9.69 -18.54
CA PHE A 467 -20.18 -8.66 -17.95
C PHE A 467 -20.92 -7.47 -17.34
N ILE A 468 -22.15 -7.15 -17.78
CA ILE A 468 -22.93 -6.04 -17.23
C ILE A 468 -23.37 -6.40 -15.80
N SER A 469 -23.91 -7.60 -15.61
CA SER A 469 -24.30 -8.10 -14.30
C SER A 469 -23.09 -8.31 -13.39
N LYS A 470 -22.02 -8.97 -13.89
CA LYS A 470 -20.86 -9.34 -13.08
C LYS A 470 -19.92 -8.16 -12.77
N LEU A 471 -19.62 -7.30 -13.74
CA LEU A 471 -18.60 -6.24 -13.57
C LEU A 471 -19.17 -4.85 -13.27
N HIS A 472 -20.45 -4.62 -13.59
CA HIS A 472 -21.11 -3.30 -13.43
C HIS A 472 -22.36 -3.35 -12.54
N ARG A 473 -22.61 -4.48 -11.86
CA ARG A 473 -23.81 -4.72 -11.02
C ARG A 473 -25.12 -4.41 -11.74
N GLY A 474 -25.20 -4.73 -13.04
CA GLY A 474 -26.39 -4.49 -13.86
C GLY A 474 -26.62 -3.03 -14.27
N ARG A 475 -25.69 -2.10 -13.96
CA ARG A 475 -25.85 -0.66 -14.22
C ARG A 475 -25.24 -0.27 -15.56
N LEU A 476 -26.10 0.00 -16.54
CA LEU A 476 -25.74 0.41 -17.90
C LEU A 476 -26.51 1.67 -18.31
N ASN A 477 -25.82 2.62 -18.95
CA ASN A 477 -26.41 3.77 -19.61
C ASN A 477 -25.89 3.88 -21.05
N ILE A 478 -26.77 4.18 -22.00
CA ILE A 478 -26.42 4.49 -23.39
C ILE A 478 -26.67 5.98 -23.61
N LEU A 479 -25.66 6.69 -24.10
CA LEU A 479 -25.66 8.14 -24.24
C LEU A 479 -25.26 8.54 -25.67
N PRO A 480 -26.22 8.98 -26.51
CA PRO A 480 -25.89 9.62 -27.77
C PRO A 480 -25.30 11.00 -27.47
N TRP A 481 -24.08 11.25 -27.95
CA TRP A 481 -23.39 12.52 -27.77
C TRP A 481 -23.28 13.27 -29.11
N PRO A 482 -23.65 14.55 -29.14
CA PRO A 482 -23.48 15.39 -30.31
C PRO A 482 -22.00 15.68 -30.55
N VAL A 483 -21.71 16.27 -31.70
CA VAL A 483 -20.34 16.60 -32.14
C VAL A 483 -19.64 17.43 -31.07
N ILE A 484 -18.36 17.10 -30.83
CA ILE A 484 -17.50 17.86 -29.89
C ILE A 484 -17.49 19.33 -30.32
N GLN A 485 -17.50 20.26 -29.34
CA GLN A 485 -17.60 21.72 -29.56
C GLN A 485 -19.03 22.24 -29.86
N SER A 486 -20.07 21.41 -29.70
CA SER A 486 -21.46 21.86 -29.60
C SER A 486 -21.83 22.26 -28.16
N LYS A 487 -22.86 23.10 -27.99
CA LYS A 487 -23.33 23.53 -26.66
C LYS A 487 -23.94 22.34 -25.91
N GLU A 488 -24.64 21.49 -26.65
CA GLU A 488 -25.32 20.28 -26.20
C GLU A 488 -24.31 19.27 -25.65
N PHE A 489 -23.14 19.11 -26.30
CA PHE A 489 -22.05 18.26 -25.81
C PHE A 489 -21.62 18.64 -24.39
N TYR A 490 -21.44 19.94 -24.11
CA TYR A 490 -21.08 20.40 -22.77
C TYR A 490 -22.24 20.29 -21.78
N GLY A 491 -23.49 20.44 -22.23
CA GLY A 491 -24.67 20.22 -21.40
C GLY A 491 -24.80 18.76 -20.91
N LEU A 492 -24.42 17.78 -21.74
CA LEU A 492 -24.45 16.36 -21.35
C LEU A 492 -23.43 16.02 -20.25
N MET A 493 -22.36 16.81 -20.09
CA MET A 493 -21.44 16.65 -18.97
C MET A 493 -22.14 16.89 -17.63
N THR A 494 -23.10 17.81 -17.55
CA THR A 494 -23.91 18.02 -16.34
C THR A 494 -24.76 16.77 -16.02
N THR A 495 -25.24 16.07 -17.04
CA THR A 495 -25.95 14.79 -16.87
C THR A 495 -25.03 13.71 -16.32
N LEU A 496 -23.78 13.62 -16.80
CA LEU A 496 -22.77 12.73 -16.23
C LEU A 496 -22.47 13.08 -14.77
N LYS A 497 -22.39 14.38 -14.44
CA LYS A 497 -22.15 14.83 -13.07
C LYS A 497 -23.26 14.35 -12.14
N ALA A 498 -24.52 14.59 -12.50
CA ALA A 498 -25.66 14.16 -11.68
C ALA A 498 -25.63 12.65 -11.40
N ARG A 499 -25.22 11.84 -12.39
CA ARG A 499 -25.05 10.39 -12.21
C ARG A 499 -23.87 10.02 -11.32
N LEU A 500 -22.76 10.73 -11.42
CA LEU A 500 -21.61 10.51 -10.52
C LEU A 500 -21.95 10.92 -9.08
N ASP A 501 -22.65 12.04 -8.90
CA ASP A 501 -23.08 12.54 -7.60
C ASP A 501 -24.06 11.57 -6.92
N SER A 502 -24.96 10.95 -7.68
CA SER A 502 -25.94 9.98 -7.17
C SER A 502 -25.33 8.66 -6.67
N GLN A 503 -24.07 8.38 -7.04
CA GLN A 503 -23.39 7.16 -6.63
C GLN A 503 -22.64 7.39 -5.32
N PRO A 504 -22.68 6.44 -4.37
CA PRO A 504 -21.81 6.50 -3.20
C PRO A 504 -20.34 6.38 -3.63
N PRO A 505 -19.39 6.97 -2.89
CA PRO A 505 -17.97 6.69 -3.07
C PRO A 505 -17.69 5.19 -3.00
N THR A 506 -16.92 4.67 -3.95
CA THR A 506 -16.54 3.24 -3.93
C THR A 506 -15.48 2.99 -2.86
N HIS A 507 -14.62 3.99 -2.63
CA HIS A 507 -13.54 3.91 -1.66
C HIS A 507 -13.79 4.93 -0.56
N GLY A 508 -13.97 4.44 0.66
CA GLY A 508 -14.37 5.28 1.81
C GLY A 508 -13.35 6.36 2.17
N ASN A 509 -12.08 6.14 1.86
CA ASN A 509 -11.01 7.11 2.07
C ASN A 509 -9.87 6.94 1.06
N ALA A 510 -9.01 7.95 0.96
CA ALA A 510 -7.95 8.06 -0.04
C ALA A 510 -6.79 7.09 0.17
N SER A 511 -6.41 6.83 1.42
CA SER A 511 -5.32 5.90 1.74
C SER A 511 -5.73 4.46 1.42
N MET A 512 -6.99 4.08 1.69
CA MET A 512 -7.55 2.80 1.26
C MET A 512 -7.61 2.66 -0.25
N PHE A 513 -8.00 3.73 -0.96
CA PHE A 513 -7.98 3.74 -2.43
C PHE A 513 -6.57 3.44 -2.96
N LEU A 514 -5.53 4.09 -2.41
CA LEU A 514 -4.14 3.85 -2.78
C LEU A 514 -3.72 2.39 -2.57
N GLN A 515 -4.01 1.83 -1.39
CA GLN A 515 -3.72 0.42 -1.07
C GLN A 515 -4.44 -0.53 -2.03
N THR A 516 -5.72 -0.27 -2.31
CA THR A 516 -6.56 -1.08 -3.20
C THR A 516 -6.04 -1.04 -4.63
N LEU A 517 -5.69 0.13 -5.15
CA LEU A 517 -5.12 0.31 -6.48
C LEU A 517 -3.78 -0.42 -6.62
N LYS A 518 -2.85 -0.23 -5.68
CA LYS A 518 -1.54 -0.89 -5.69
C LYS A 518 -1.66 -2.41 -5.61
N ALA A 519 -2.50 -2.91 -4.71
CA ALA A 519 -2.75 -4.35 -4.58
C ALA A 519 -3.41 -4.94 -5.84
N LEU A 520 -4.38 -4.25 -6.44
CA LEU A 520 -4.98 -4.67 -7.72
C LEU A 520 -3.95 -4.72 -8.86
N MET A 521 -3.10 -3.70 -8.98
CA MET A 521 -2.01 -3.66 -9.96
C MET A 521 -1.02 -4.80 -9.76
N ALA A 522 -0.68 -5.11 -8.50
CA ALA A 522 0.19 -6.24 -8.16
C ALA A 522 -0.45 -7.59 -8.50
N LYS A 523 -1.75 -7.76 -8.24
CA LYS A 523 -2.50 -8.97 -8.63
C LYS A 523 -2.53 -9.15 -10.14
N LEU A 524 -2.73 -8.08 -10.91
CA LEU A 524 -2.67 -8.11 -12.38
C LEU A 524 -1.26 -8.48 -12.88
N LYS A 525 -0.20 -7.94 -12.27
CA LYS A 525 1.20 -8.31 -12.57
C LYS A 525 1.46 -9.79 -12.27
N ALA A 526 0.95 -10.29 -11.15
CA ALA A 526 1.12 -11.68 -10.70
C ALA A 526 0.16 -12.68 -11.37
N SER A 527 -0.86 -12.21 -12.10
CA SER A 527 -2.01 -13.03 -12.53
C SER A 527 -2.66 -13.79 -11.37
N ASP A 528 -2.69 -13.17 -10.18
CA ASP A 528 -3.39 -13.68 -8.99
C ASP A 528 -4.84 -13.22 -9.02
N TRP A 529 -5.77 -14.17 -9.12
CA TRP A 529 -7.19 -13.92 -9.22
C TRP A 529 -7.98 -14.18 -7.91
N GLY A 530 -7.28 -14.48 -6.82
CA GLY A 530 -7.89 -14.70 -5.50
C GLY A 530 -8.56 -13.44 -4.93
N ALA A 531 -9.16 -13.55 -3.75
CA ALA A 531 -9.78 -12.40 -3.07
C ALA A 531 -8.73 -11.34 -2.69
N LEU A 532 -8.95 -10.07 -3.07
CA LEU A 532 -8.08 -8.96 -2.72
C LEU A 532 -8.06 -8.70 -1.21
N ASP A 533 -9.25 -8.75 -0.58
CA ASP A 533 -9.42 -8.49 0.85
C ASP A 533 -8.66 -9.49 1.72
N GLN A 534 -8.49 -10.74 1.25
CA GLN A 534 -7.67 -11.74 1.95
C GLN A 534 -6.19 -11.36 1.94
N ASN A 535 -5.64 -10.98 0.78
CA ASN A 535 -4.25 -10.53 0.67
C ASN A 535 -3.99 -9.28 1.53
N LEU A 536 -4.91 -8.31 1.50
CA LEU A 536 -4.84 -7.10 2.31
C LEU A 536 -4.94 -7.40 3.82
N ALA A 537 -5.81 -8.33 4.23
CA ALA A 537 -5.94 -8.74 5.62
C ALA A 537 -4.66 -9.43 6.14
N SER A 538 -4.12 -10.37 5.36
CA SER A 538 -2.89 -11.08 5.71
C SER A 538 -1.70 -10.12 5.81
N TYR A 539 -1.56 -9.20 4.85
CA TYR A 539 -0.54 -8.17 4.90
C TYR A 539 -0.69 -7.25 6.11
N ARG A 540 -1.90 -6.74 6.36
CA ARG A 540 -2.17 -5.89 7.53
C ARG A 540 -1.78 -6.61 8.81
N ALA A 541 -2.16 -7.87 8.96
CA ALA A 541 -1.82 -8.67 10.12
C ALA A 541 -0.30 -8.82 10.29
N GLN A 542 0.45 -9.09 9.21
CA GLN A 542 1.91 -9.18 9.25
C GLN A 542 2.58 -7.84 9.62
N THR A 543 2.13 -6.71 9.04
CA THR A 543 2.65 -5.37 9.40
C THR A 543 2.46 -5.10 10.89
N LEU A 544 1.27 -5.38 11.43
CA LEU A 544 0.99 -5.21 12.85
C LEU A 544 1.82 -6.18 13.71
N GLN A 545 2.01 -7.43 13.28
CA GLN A 545 2.82 -8.42 13.99
C GLN A 545 4.28 -7.98 14.10
N ASN A 546 4.84 -7.38 13.06
CA ASN A 546 6.23 -6.90 13.03
C ASN A 546 6.43 -5.72 13.99
N ALA A 547 5.46 -4.80 14.06
CA ALA A 547 5.51 -3.65 14.97
C ALA A 547 5.01 -3.96 16.40
N LEU A 548 4.44 -5.15 16.65
CA LEU A 548 3.75 -5.49 17.89
C LEU A 548 4.63 -5.38 19.14
N ALA A 549 5.88 -5.85 19.07
CA ALA A 549 6.81 -5.80 20.19
C ALA A 549 7.13 -4.34 20.55
N ASN A 550 7.45 -3.51 19.56
CA ASN A 550 7.70 -2.08 19.75
C ASN A 550 6.46 -1.36 20.30
N ALA A 551 5.27 -1.69 19.78
CA ALA A 551 4.02 -1.11 20.24
C ALA A 551 3.77 -1.40 21.73
N LEU A 552 4.06 -2.62 22.18
CA LEU A 552 3.93 -3.00 23.59
C LEU A 552 5.02 -2.37 24.47
N ILE A 553 6.29 -2.46 24.06
CA ILE A 553 7.43 -1.97 24.83
C ILE A 553 7.41 -0.43 24.92
N TYR A 554 7.31 0.26 23.79
CA TYR A 554 7.55 1.70 23.67
C TYR A 554 6.29 2.51 23.35
N GLY A 555 5.22 1.90 22.85
CA GLY A 555 3.99 2.61 22.50
C GLY A 555 4.06 3.26 21.12
N VAL A 556 5.00 2.79 20.30
CA VAL A 556 5.30 3.28 18.95
C VAL A 556 5.54 2.11 18.01
N THR A 557 5.38 2.31 16.71
CA THR A 557 5.63 1.28 15.70
C THR A 557 7.14 1.06 15.48
N GLU A 558 7.94 2.13 15.51
CA GLU A 558 9.38 2.14 15.21
C GLU A 558 10.13 3.19 16.04
N LEU A 559 11.37 2.93 16.46
CA LEU A 559 12.11 3.84 17.34
C LEU A 559 12.72 5.05 16.60
N ASP A 560 13.15 4.89 15.35
CA ASP A 560 13.97 5.87 14.61
C ASP A 560 13.21 6.65 13.52
N SER A 561 11.87 6.59 13.52
CA SER A 561 11.03 7.25 12.53
C SER A 561 10.41 8.54 13.08
N MET A 562 10.42 9.61 12.26
CA MET A 562 9.72 10.88 12.54
C MET A 562 8.20 10.69 12.68
N ASN A 563 7.66 9.56 12.23
CA ASN A 563 6.23 9.23 12.27
C ASN A 563 6.03 7.83 12.87
N ASN A 564 6.28 7.69 14.17
CA ASN A 564 6.29 6.39 14.87
C ASN A 564 5.04 6.10 15.73
N GLN A 565 4.04 6.99 15.71
CA GLN A 565 2.86 6.82 16.55
C GLN A 565 1.99 5.64 16.11
N LEU A 566 1.25 5.05 17.04
CA LEU A 566 0.26 4.03 16.72
C LEU A 566 -0.91 4.66 15.96
N LYS A 567 -1.00 4.38 14.66
CA LYS A 567 -2.01 4.95 13.77
C LYS A 567 -2.97 3.91 13.22
N ASN A 568 -4.15 4.36 12.83
CA ASN A 568 -4.99 3.62 11.90
C ASN A 568 -4.35 3.73 10.50
N LEU A 569 -3.96 2.60 9.94
CA LEU A 569 -3.22 2.51 8.68
C LEU A 569 -4.12 2.67 7.44
N ASP A 570 -5.44 2.74 7.60
CA ASP A 570 -6.40 3.08 6.55
C ASP A 570 -6.67 4.58 6.48
N THR A 571 -6.48 5.33 7.57
CA THR A 571 -6.80 6.78 7.63
C THR A 571 -5.60 7.66 7.95
N ASP A 572 -4.45 7.08 8.29
CA ASP A 572 -3.24 7.76 8.80
C ASP A 572 -3.50 8.63 10.06
N THR A 573 -4.59 8.34 10.78
CA THR A 573 -4.96 9.05 12.02
C THR A 573 -4.35 8.37 13.24
N VAL A 574 -3.83 9.17 14.17
CA VAL A 574 -3.28 8.67 15.44
C VAL A 574 -4.39 8.07 16.30
N ILE A 575 -4.12 6.89 16.88
CA ILE A 575 -4.99 6.29 17.89
C ILE A 575 -4.71 6.99 19.21
N GLU A 576 -5.54 7.98 19.54
CA GLU A 576 -5.42 8.71 20.80
C GLU A 576 -5.66 7.79 22.00
N HIS A 577 -4.74 7.84 22.96
CA HIS A 577 -4.87 7.18 24.25
C HIS A 577 -3.95 7.89 25.25
N GLU A 578 -4.28 7.83 26.53
CA GLU A 578 -3.38 8.27 27.60
C GLU A 578 -2.13 7.37 27.59
N THR A 579 -1.09 7.79 26.85
CA THR A 579 0.21 7.14 26.87
C THR A 579 1.11 7.90 27.80
N ASN A 580 1.50 7.24 28.90
CA ASN A 580 2.74 7.58 29.57
C ASN A 580 3.90 7.17 28.65
N GLY A 581 4.98 7.94 28.60
CA GLY A 581 6.22 7.57 27.87
C GLY A 581 6.96 6.38 28.51
N SER A 582 6.22 5.46 29.14
CA SER A 582 6.73 4.31 29.88
C SER A 582 7.26 3.23 28.93
N GLU A 583 8.38 2.63 29.33
CA GLU A 583 9.04 1.52 28.65
C GLU A 583 8.79 0.22 29.42
N PHE A 584 8.29 -0.81 28.74
CA PHE A 584 8.00 -2.12 29.34
C PHE A 584 8.98 -3.20 28.89
N TRP A 585 9.11 -4.27 29.66
CA TRP A 585 9.97 -5.40 29.33
C TRP A 585 9.18 -6.53 28.65
N LEU A 586 9.82 -7.18 27.67
CA LEU A 586 9.46 -8.48 27.08
C LEU A 586 10.74 -9.33 26.96
N SER A 587 10.63 -10.66 26.90
CA SER A 587 11.78 -11.57 26.85
C SER A 587 12.70 -11.35 25.65
N ILE A 588 12.18 -10.75 24.57
CA ILE A 588 12.99 -10.38 23.41
C ILE A 588 14.07 -9.35 23.76
N ASP A 589 13.89 -8.54 24.82
CA ASP A 589 14.91 -7.62 25.32
C ASP A 589 16.12 -8.35 25.94
N ASP A 590 15.90 -9.56 26.48
CA ASP A 590 16.94 -10.31 27.20
C ASP A 590 18.04 -10.85 26.28
N GLU A 591 17.73 -11.03 24.99
CA GLU A 591 18.72 -11.38 23.96
C GLU A 591 19.78 -10.27 23.80
N VAL A 592 19.41 -9.02 24.09
CA VAL A 592 20.27 -7.83 23.95
C VAL A 592 20.90 -7.43 25.28
N ASN A 593 20.10 -7.42 26.36
CA ASN A 593 20.55 -7.08 27.71
C ASN A 593 19.88 -8.01 28.75
N PRO A 594 20.62 -8.94 29.36
CA PRO A 594 20.10 -9.83 30.41
C PRO A 594 19.52 -9.11 31.64
N TYR A 595 19.85 -7.83 31.84
CA TYR A 595 19.35 -6.99 32.94
C TYR A 595 18.20 -6.06 32.51
N ALA A 596 17.72 -6.14 31.26
CA ALA A 596 16.70 -5.24 30.71
C ALA A 596 15.44 -5.19 31.56
N ARG A 597 14.99 -6.34 32.09
CA ARG A 597 13.83 -6.41 32.99
C ARG A 597 14.02 -5.53 34.22
N ARG A 598 15.19 -5.62 34.86
CA ARG A 598 15.51 -4.86 36.07
C ARG A 598 15.58 -3.36 35.76
N ASP A 599 16.29 -2.98 34.70
CA ASP A 599 16.47 -1.58 34.32
C ASP A 599 15.15 -0.88 34.00
N LYS A 600 14.28 -1.52 33.20
CA LYS A 600 12.97 -0.98 32.86
C LYS A 600 12.06 -0.89 34.09
N LEU A 601 12.08 -1.89 34.97
CA LEU A 601 11.30 -1.86 36.21
C LEU A 601 11.74 -0.73 37.14
N ILE A 602 13.04 -0.45 37.24
CA ILE A 602 13.58 0.70 37.99
C ILE A 602 13.04 2.01 37.41
N LYS A 603 13.06 2.19 36.08
CA LYS A 603 12.49 3.38 35.42
C LYS A 603 10.99 3.54 35.70
N LEU A 604 10.21 2.46 35.58
CA LEU A 604 8.78 2.47 35.85
C LEU A 604 8.48 2.86 37.30
N ARG A 605 9.24 2.33 38.26
CA ARG A 605 9.14 2.73 39.67
C ARG A 605 9.49 4.20 39.89
N GLY A 606 10.49 4.72 39.17
CA GLY A 606 10.86 6.13 39.22
C GLY A 606 9.77 7.09 38.73
N SER A 607 8.83 6.62 37.91
CA SER A 607 7.67 7.40 37.47
C SER A 607 6.55 7.51 38.51
N TRP A 608 6.67 6.78 39.64
CA TRP A 608 5.71 6.81 40.73
C TRP A 608 6.03 7.93 41.71
N SER A 609 5.46 9.11 41.49
CA SER A 609 5.54 10.25 42.41
C SER A 609 4.36 10.24 43.38
N THR A 610 4.50 9.55 44.51
CA THR A 610 3.58 9.72 45.64
C THR A 610 4.30 10.41 46.78
N ASP A 611 3.62 11.35 47.45
CA ASP A 611 4.05 11.97 48.72
C ASP A 611 4.17 10.95 49.88
N LEU A 612 3.83 9.68 49.63
CA LEU A 612 4.02 8.56 50.54
C LEU A 612 5.49 8.12 50.52
N GLU A 613 6.27 8.63 51.46
CA GLU A 613 7.56 8.03 51.78
C GLU A 613 7.34 6.58 52.27
N ARG A 614 7.93 5.61 51.57
CA ARG A 614 7.81 4.17 51.86
C ARG A 614 7.91 3.83 53.34
N GLN A 615 8.80 4.51 54.04
CA GLN A 615 9.16 4.24 55.42
C GLN A 615 8.18 4.84 56.44
N HIS A 616 7.19 5.64 56.00
CA HIS A 616 6.13 6.19 56.83
C HIS A 616 4.78 5.46 56.66
N ALA A 617 4.67 4.55 55.69
CA ALA A 617 3.49 3.71 55.47
C ALA A 617 3.74 2.28 55.96
N PRO A 618 2.70 1.53 56.34
CA PRO A 618 2.81 0.09 56.51
C PRO A 618 3.37 -0.55 55.23
N GLU A 619 4.39 -1.39 55.38
CA GLU A 619 5.14 -1.93 54.24
C GLU A 619 4.24 -2.70 53.25
N GLN A 620 3.21 -3.39 53.74
CA GLN A 620 2.23 -4.08 52.90
C GLN A 620 1.42 -3.10 52.03
N ASP A 621 0.99 -1.97 52.60
CA ASP A 621 0.20 -0.97 51.88
C ASP A 621 1.03 -0.27 50.81
N TYR A 622 2.32 -0.01 51.09
CA TYR A 622 3.25 0.53 50.11
C TYR A 622 3.42 -0.41 48.92
N ILE A 623 3.67 -1.70 49.17
CA ILE A 623 3.86 -2.70 48.12
C ILE A 623 2.58 -2.90 47.30
N LEU A 624 1.41 -2.91 47.95
CA LEU A 624 0.12 -2.97 47.26
C LEU A 624 -0.09 -1.76 46.35
N SER A 625 0.16 -0.55 46.85
CA SER A 625 0.01 0.70 46.09
C SER A 625 0.96 0.77 44.89
N LEU A 626 2.23 0.35 45.08
CA LEU A 626 3.21 0.27 44.00
C LEU A 626 2.79 -0.76 42.94
N THR A 627 2.35 -1.94 43.37
CA THR A 627 1.89 -3.01 42.47
C THR A 627 0.68 -2.56 41.66
N GLU A 628 -0.28 -1.87 42.29
CA GLU A 628 -1.45 -1.32 41.62
C GLU A 628 -1.05 -0.23 40.60
N HIS A 629 -0.13 0.66 40.96
CA HIS A 629 0.40 1.66 40.03
C HIS A 629 1.03 1.01 38.79
N LEU A 630 1.98 0.09 38.97
CA LEU A 630 2.66 -0.61 37.88
C LEU A 630 1.67 -1.38 36.99
N ARG A 631 0.68 -2.06 37.59
CA ARG A 631 -0.39 -2.74 36.86
C ARG A 631 -1.23 -1.76 36.05
N ARG A 632 -1.60 -0.59 36.60
CA ARG A 632 -2.33 0.44 35.85
C ARG A 632 -1.58 0.92 34.61
N LEU A 633 -0.26 1.14 34.71
CA LEU A 633 0.56 1.54 33.55
C LEU A 633 0.56 0.44 32.48
N ALA A 634 0.79 -0.81 32.88
CA ALA A 634 0.78 -1.97 31.98
C ALA A 634 -0.58 -2.15 31.29
N ASP A 635 -1.67 -2.11 32.06
CA ASP A 635 -3.03 -2.26 31.54
C ASP A 635 -3.40 -1.13 30.58
N ALA A 636 -2.97 0.10 30.85
CA ALA A 636 -3.16 1.23 29.93
C ALA A 636 -2.46 1.00 28.58
N ARG A 637 -1.21 0.51 28.59
CA ARG A 637 -0.48 0.18 27.36
C ARG A 637 -1.14 -0.97 26.60
N VAL A 638 -1.52 -2.05 27.29
CA VAL A 638 -2.22 -3.19 26.66
C VAL A 638 -3.55 -2.75 26.03
N ARG A 639 -4.31 -1.87 26.69
CA ARG A 639 -5.55 -1.30 26.12
C ARG A 639 -5.27 -0.47 24.87
N HIS A 640 -4.25 0.40 24.89
CA HIS A 640 -3.90 1.22 23.73
C HIS A 640 -3.52 0.36 22.52
N VAL A 641 -2.64 -0.63 22.71
CA VAL A 641 -2.21 -1.55 21.64
C VAL A 641 -3.40 -2.40 21.15
N ARG A 642 -4.30 -2.83 22.04
CA ARG A 642 -5.54 -3.52 21.65
C ARG A 642 -6.41 -2.67 20.74
N LEU A 643 -6.69 -1.42 21.12
CA LEU A 643 -7.47 -0.48 20.31
C LEU A 643 -6.81 -0.23 18.96
N TRP A 644 -5.47 -0.13 18.94
CA TRP A 644 -4.71 0.01 17.69
C TRP A 644 -4.87 -1.21 16.78
N ILE A 645 -4.76 -2.44 17.31
CA ILE A 645 -4.98 -3.67 16.53
C ILE A 645 -6.42 -3.71 16.03
N GLU A 646 -7.41 -3.53 16.91
CA GLU A 646 -8.84 -3.60 16.57
C GLU A 646 -9.21 -2.59 15.48
N SER A 647 -8.75 -1.34 15.60
CA SER A 647 -8.97 -0.27 14.61
C SER A 647 -8.40 -0.61 13.23
N ASN A 648 -7.33 -1.41 13.17
CA ASN A 648 -6.66 -1.79 11.93
C ASN A 648 -7.16 -3.10 11.32
N VAL A 649 -7.90 -3.93 12.06
CA VAL A 649 -8.39 -5.23 11.59
C VAL A 649 -9.91 -5.33 11.45
N ASN A 650 -10.66 -4.36 12.00
CA ASN A 650 -12.14 -4.39 12.09
C ASN A 650 -12.87 -4.62 10.75
N ARG A 651 -12.35 -4.10 9.64
CA ARG A 651 -12.96 -4.20 8.32
C ARG A 651 -12.78 -5.58 7.67
N PHE A 652 -11.83 -6.36 8.17
CA PHE A 652 -11.52 -7.68 7.64
C PHE A 652 -12.29 -8.76 8.39
N SER A 653 -12.45 -9.94 7.76
CA SER A 653 -13.05 -11.08 8.43
C SER A 653 -12.18 -11.51 9.63
N SER A 654 -12.80 -11.62 10.81
CA SER A 654 -12.18 -12.21 12.00
C SER A 654 -11.83 -13.69 11.81
N GLU A 655 -12.33 -14.32 10.74
CA GLU A 655 -11.98 -15.69 10.36
C GLU A 655 -10.65 -15.80 9.57
N ASN A 656 -9.99 -14.68 9.24
CA ASN A 656 -8.67 -14.71 8.60
C ASN A 656 -7.61 -15.30 9.57
N ALA A 657 -6.81 -16.24 9.07
CA ALA A 657 -5.85 -16.99 9.90
C ALA A 657 -4.72 -16.10 10.45
N GLU A 658 -4.22 -15.16 9.66
CA GLU A 658 -3.15 -14.23 10.06
C GLU A 658 -3.62 -13.22 11.10
N ILE A 659 -4.86 -12.71 10.97
CA ILE A 659 -5.47 -11.85 12.00
C ILE A 659 -5.60 -12.60 13.34
N ARG A 660 -6.01 -13.87 13.31
CA ARG A 660 -6.05 -14.70 14.52
C ARG A 660 -4.65 -14.99 15.07
N SER A 661 -3.65 -15.17 14.19
CA SER A 661 -2.26 -15.33 14.60
C SER A 661 -1.76 -14.08 15.34
N LEU A 662 -2.03 -12.89 14.80
CA LEU A 662 -1.75 -11.61 15.45
C LEU A 662 -2.42 -11.51 16.81
N GLN A 663 -3.72 -11.79 16.92
CA GLN A 663 -4.45 -11.74 18.19
C GLN A 663 -3.86 -12.70 19.24
N ARG A 664 -3.51 -13.94 18.85
CA ARG A 664 -2.85 -14.90 19.75
C ARG A 664 -1.49 -14.40 20.22
N ARG A 665 -0.68 -13.84 19.31
CA ARG A 665 0.63 -13.27 19.65
C ARG A 665 0.48 -12.07 20.60
N PHE A 666 -0.49 -11.19 20.34
CA PHE A 666 -0.81 -10.08 21.22
C PHE A 666 -1.26 -10.54 22.62
N GLU A 667 -2.13 -11.55 22.73
CA GLU A 667 -2.54 -12.15 24.01
C GLU A 667 -1.34 -12.74 24.78
N ALA A 668 -0.40 -13.38 24.08
CA ALA A 668 0.82 -13.91 24.70
C ALA A 668 1.72 -12.81 25.24
N LEU A 669 2.10 -11.83 24.39
CA LEU A 669 2.99 -10.74 24.76
C LEU A 669 2.37 -9.77 25.78
N SER A 670 1.05 -9.54 25.73
CA SER A 670 0.37 -8.71 26.73
C SER A 670 0.46 -9.32 28.12
N ARG A 671 0.28 -10.65 28.23
CA ARG A 671 0.40 -11.35 29.51
C ARG A 671 1.82 -11.34 30.02
N GLU A 672 2.79 -11.48 29.12
CA GLU A 672 4.21 -11.37 29.44
C GLU A 672 4.56 -9.98 29.97
N LEU A 673 4.11 -8.91 29.29
CA LEU A 673 4.27 -7.53 29.73
C LEU A 673 3.70 -7.33 31.14
N THR A 674 2.47 -7.81 31.39
CA THR A 674 1.85 -7.74 32.72
C THR A 674 2.64 -8.53 33.78
N SER A 675 3.20 -9.70 33.42
CA SER A 675 4.08 -10.46 34.31
C SER A 675 5.44 -9.77 34.55
N GLY A 676 5.91 -9.00 33.57
CA GLY A 676 7.18 -8.28 33.62
C GLY A 676 7.21 -7.22 34.71
N VAL A 677 6.07 -6.59 34.98
CA VAL A 677 5.90 -5.54 36.00
C VAL A 677 5.54 -6.07 37.39
N GLU A 678 5.34 -7.38 37.55
CA GLU A 678 5.12 -7.98 38.87
C GLU A 678 6.41 -7.91 39.70
N ILE A 679 6.31 -7.35 40.91
CA ILE A 679 7.41 -7.26 41.88
C ILE A 679 7.48 -8.51 42.77
N CYS A 680 8.65 -8.75 43.36
CA CYS A 680 8.96 -9.95 44.11
C CYS A 680 8.18 -10.07 45.43
N GLY A 681 8.19 -9.03 46.26
CA GLY A 681 7.44 -8.99 47.52
C GLY A 681 7.93 -9.94 48.63
N LEU A 682 9.06 -10.63 48.44
CA LEU A 682 9.71 -11.43 49.50
C LEU A 682 10.57 -10.56 50.42
N LYS A 683 10.88 -11.02 51.64
CA LYS A 683 11.70 -10.24 52.58
C LYS A 683 13.10 -9.97 52.02
N CYS A 684 13.57 -8.75 52.20
CA CYS A 684 14.91 -8.32 51.83
C CYS A 684 15.98 -9.12 52.61
N ALA A 685 17.10 -9.42 51.96
CA ALA A 685 18.21 -10.14 52.59
C ALA A 685 18.90 -9.32 53.70
N SER A 686 18.84 -7.98 53.61
CA SER A 686 19.57 -7.05 54.47
C SER A 686 18.70 -6.32 55.50
N CYS A 687 17.36 -6.45 55.42
CA CYS A 687 16.42 -5.77 56.33
C CYS A 687 15.02 -6.41 56.29
N GLY A 688 14.07 -5.91 57.10
CA GLY A 688 12.70 -6.43 57.18
C GLY A 688 11.72 -5.91 56.11
N LEU A 689 12.16 -5.03 55.19
CA LEU A 689 11.33 -4.54 54.09
C LEU A 689 11.16 -5.59 52.98
N LEU A 690 10.18 -5.41 52.11
CA LEU A 690 9.86 -6.32 51.00
C LEU A 690 10.62 -5.97 49.71
N CYS A 691 10.91 -6.98 48.92
CA CYS A 691 11.69 -6.86 47.69
C CYS A 691 10.88 -6.18 46.59
N VAL A 692 11.49 -5.19 45.94
CA VAL A 692 10.90 -4.39 44.85
C VAL A 692 11.50 -4.71 43.47
N GLU A 693 12.37 -5.71 43.42
CA GLU A 693 12.87 -6.29 42.17
C GLU A 693 11.77 -7.12 41.48
N GLY A 694 12.01 -7.47 40.22
CA GLY A 694 11.07 -8.27 39.43
C GLY A 694 10.79 -9.63 40.08
N LYS A 695 9.54 -10.08 40.02
CA LYS A 695 9.15 -11.40 40.54
C LYS A 695 10.01 -12.49 39.92
N ARG A 696 10.60 -13.34 40.78
CA ARG A 696 11.55 -14.41 40.42
C ARG A 696 12.87 -13.91 39.82
N HIS A 697 13.36 -12.75 40.26
CA HIS A 697 14.73 -12.34 39.95
C HIS A 697 15.75 -13.32 40.56
N GLU A 698 16.95 -13.35 39.98
CA GLU A 698 18.09 -14.07 40.54
C GLU A 698 18.87 -13.18 41.53
N GLY A 699 19.62 -13.80 42.45
CA GLY A 699 20.39 -13.10 43.49
C GLY A 699 19.59 -12.75 44.75
N ASP A 700 20.22 -11.98 45.64
CA ASP A 700 19.66 -11.60 46.94
C ASP A 700 18.49 -10.62 46.79
N HIS A 701 17.48 -10.76 47.66
CA HIS A 701 16.32 -9.89 47.68
C HIS A 701 16.67 -8.49 48.20
N ASP A 702 16.36 -7.46 47.40
CA ASP A 702 16.69 -6.07 47.69
C ASP A 702 15.42 -5.20 47.75
N CYS A 703 15.29 -4.43 48.84
CA CYS A 703 14.19 -3.47 48.98
C CYS A 703 14.45 -2.14 48.24
N GLY A 704 15.63 -1.89 47.68
CA GLY A 704 15.98 -0.66 46.98
C GLY A 704 16.01 0.57 47.88
N THR A 705 16.38 0.41 49.15
CA THR A 705 16.56 1.50 50.14
C THR A 705 17.95 1.41 50.76
N THR A 706 18.28 2.28 51.73
CA THR A 706 19.55 2.21 52.47
C THR A 706 19.62 1.06 53.49
N HIS A 707 18.55 0.25 53.62
CA HIS A 707 18.39 -0.84 54.58
C HIS A 707 18.45 -0.44 56.07
N ARG A 708 18.55 0.86 56.37
CA ARG A 708 18.61 1.41 57.73
C ARG A 708 17.27 1.98 58.14
N CYS A 709 16.91 1.78 59.41
CA CYS A 709 15.71 2.40 59.97
C CYS A 709 15.89 3.93 60.04
N ILE A 710 14.91 4.69 59.55
CA ILE A 710 14.94 6.16 59.56
C ILE A 710 14.26 6.78 60.79
N HIS A 711 13.50 5.98 61.54
CA HIS A 711 12.78 6.47 62.72
C HIS A 711 13.74 6.87 63.84
N GLN A 712 13.31 7.82 64.67
CA GLN A 712 14.05 8.29 65.83
C GLN A 712 13.99 7.28 66.97
N CYS A 713 15.00 7.31 67.85
CA CYS A 713 15.04 6.49 69.04
C CYS A 713 13.91 6.87 70.01
N SER A 714 13.12 5.90 70.45
CA SER A 714 12.02 6.09 71.41
C SER A 714 12.50 6.53 72.80
N MET A 715 13.81 6.49 73.07
CA MET A 715 14.43 6.87 74.34
C MET A 715 15.24 8.18 74.24
N ASN A 716 15.43 8.74 73.04
CA ASN A 716 16.18 9.97 72.81
C ASN A 716 15.86 10.60 71.43
N ASP A 717 15.29 11.81 71.43
CA ASP A 717 14.82 12.51 70.22
C ASP A 717 15.95 13.00 69.29
N VAL A 718 17.22 12.96 69.73
CA VAL A 718 18.37 13.49 68.96
C VAL A 718 19.04 12.43 68.08
N SER A 719 18.80 11.14 68.35
CA SER A 719 19.51 10.03 67.68
C SER A 719 18.58 9.16 66.84
N GLY A 720 19.02 8.79 65.64
CA GLY A 720 18.32 7.82 64.79
C GLY A 720 18.39 6.39 65.35
N CYS A 721 17.47 5.53 64.91
CA CYS A 721 17.46 4.11 65.26
C CYS A 721 18.70 3.37 64.73
N GLY A 722 19.28 2.48 65.55
CA GLY A 722 20.45 1.67 65.20
C GLY A 722 20.13 0.35 64.49
N PHE A 723 18.84 0.03 64.30
CA PHE A 723 18.39 -1.22 63.68
C PHE A 723 18.19 -1.12 62.16
N HIS A 724 18.10 -2.28 61.51
CA HIS A 724 17.73 -2.40 60.10
C HIS A 724 16.28 -1.94 59.85
N ALA A 725 15.99 -1.44 58.65
CA ALA A 725 14.63 -1.02 58.28
C ALA A 725 13.62 -2.19 58.38
N GLY A 726 12.38 -1.93 58.80
CA GLY A 726 11.34 -2.96 58.93
C GLY A 726 11.53 -3.94 60.11
N HIS A 727 12.34 -3.58 61.10
CA HIS A 727 12.46 -4.36 62.34
C HIS A 727 11.18 -4.30 63.18
N ALA A 728 10.94 -5.32 64.00
CA ALA A 728 9.84 -5.34 64.96
C ALA A 728 10.24 -4.72 66.30
N GLY A 729 9.31 -4.03 66.98
CA GLY A 729 9.52 -3.42 68.31
C GLY A 729 9.94 -1.96 68.28
N ASN A 730 10.26 -1.43 69.47
CA ASN A 730 10.61 -0.03 69.67
C ASN A 730 11.92 0.35 68.94
N HIS A 731 11.99 1.59 68.46
CA HIS A 731 13.18 2.12 67.78
C HIS A 731 14.22 2.57 68.81
N ILE A 732 15.46 2.06 68.71
CA ILE A 732 16.51 2.30 69.71
C ILE A 732 17.82 2.62 69.01
N CYS A 733 18.52 3.68 69.42
CA CYS A 733 19.78 4.11 68.81
C CYS A 733 20.96 3.17 69.11
N ASP A 734 21.07 2.67 70.34
CA ASP A 734 22.06 1.67 70.74
C ASP A 734 21.46 0.69 71.76
N VAL A 735 21.45 -0.60 71.39
CA VAL A 735 20.90 -1.68 72.22
C VAL A 735 21.69 -1.83 73.52
N LYS A 736 23.01 -1.59 73.51
CA LYS A 736 23.86 -1.75 74.70
C LYS A 736 23.70 -0.60 75.70
N LEU A 737 23.22 0.56 75.26
CA LEU A 737 22.94 1.71 76.14
C LEU A 737 21.59 1.59 76.84
N HIS A 738 20.61 0.94 76.20
CA HIS A 738 19.21 0.96 76.65
C HIS A 738 18.65 -0.42 77.07
N LEU A 739 19.22 -1.52 76.59
CA LEU A 739 18.73 -2.89 76.79
C LEU A 739 19.88 -3.86 77.14
N CYS A 740 19.56 -5.14 77.31
CA CYS A 740 20.54 -6.18 77.65
C CYS A 740 21.74 -6.24 76.69
N GLY A 741 21.51 -6.23 75.38
CA GLY A 741 22.59 -6.14 74.38
C GLY A 741 23.48 -7.39 74.23
N VAL A 742 23.27 -8.45 75.02
CA VAL A 742 23.93 -9.76 74.86
C VAL A 742 23.44 -10.43 73.57
N PRO A 743 24.27 -11.16 72.80
CA PRO A 743 23.81 -11.86 71.60
C PRO A 743 22.61 -12.77 71.87
N CYS A 744 21.66 -12.78 70.95
CA CYS A 744 20.49 -13.65 71.00
C CYS A 744 20.93 -15.12 71.00
N SER A 745 20.28 -15.96 71.79
CA SER A 745 20.50 -17.42 71.85
C SER A 745 20.25 -18.12 70.51
N LEU A 746 19.54 -17.46 69.58
CA LEU A 746 19.26 -17.94 68.22
C LEU A 746 19.92 -17.06 67.16
N SER A 747 21.10 -16.50 67.45
CA SER A 747 21.85 -15.63 66.52
C SER A 747 22.25 -16.31 65.21
N ASP A 748 22.32 -17.65 65.18
CA ASP A 748 22.63 -18.46 64.00
C ASP A 748 21.41 -18.72 63.10
N LYS A 749 20.20 -18.39 63.55
CA LYS A 749 18.96 -18.64 62.82
C LYS A 749 18.55 -17.43 61.98
N GLN A 750 18.00 -17.70 60.79
CA GLN A 750 17.46 -16.67 59.91
C GLN A 750 16.27 -15.94 60.57
N GLY A 751 16.22 -14.62 60.44
CA GLY A 751 15.20 -13.75 61.06
C GLY A 751 15.62 -13.15 62.40
N CYS A 752 16.75 -13.55 62.97
CA CYS A 752 17.27 -13.00 64.22
C CYS A 752 17.69 -11.53 64.08
N GLN A 753 17.37 -10.69 65.07
CA GLN A 753 17.77 -9.27 65.14
C GLN A 753 19.11 -9.05 65.88
N GLY A 754 19.88 -10.13 66.09
CA GLY A 754 21.23 -10.08 66.63
C GLY A 754 21.32 -10.00 68.15
N SER A 755 20.87 -8.91 68.75
CA SER A 755 21.05 -8.64 70.19
C SER A 755 19.76 -8.81 71.00
N CYS A 756 19.91 -9.22 72.26
CA CYS A 756 18.82 -9.35 73.22
C CYS A 756 18.17 -7.99 73.50
N THR A 757 16.85 -7.94 73.35
CA THR A 757 16.05 -6.72 73.58
C THR A 757 15.32 -6.73 74.92
N LYS A 758 15.60 -7.71 75.80
CA LYS A 758 15.08 -7.72 77.17
C LYS A 758 15.68 -6.57 77.99
N ALA A 759 15.01 -6.23 79.09
CA ALA A 759 15.49 -5.24 80.04
C ALA A 759 16.92 -5.56 80.51
N ALA A 760 17.73 -4.52 80.74
CA ALA A 760 19.08 -4.71 81.25
C ALA A 760 19.04 -5.51 82.57
N GLN A 761 19.99 -6.45 82.74
CA GLN A 761 20.14 -7.30 83.94
C GLN A 761 18.99 -8.30 84.21
N HIS A 762 18.31 -8.81 83.17
CA HIS A 762 17.35 -9.91 83.32
C HIS A 762 18.03 -11.23 83.76
N GLU A 763 17.39 -12.00 84.64
CA GLU A 763 17.99 -13.19 85.31
C GLU A 763 17.64 -14.54 84.68
N ASP A 764 16.77 -14.58 83.66
CA ASP A 764 16.22 -15.83 83.11
C ASP A 764 17.17 -16.63 82.19
N GLY A 765 18.40 -16.15 81.96
CA GLY A 765 19.46 -16.85 81.22
C GLY A 765 19.21 -17.05 79.72
N GLU A 766 18.01 -16.73 79.22
CA GLU A 766 17.62 -16.88 77.82
C GLU A 766 17.63 -15.51 77.13
N HIS A 767 18.69 -15.23 76.37
CA HIS A 767 18.84 -13.95 75.68
C HIS A 767 18.06 -13.97 74.37
N MET A 768 16.96 -13.21 74.28
CA MET A 768 16.08 -13.22 73.11
C MET A 768 16.00 -11.84 72.46
N CYS A 769 16.16 -11.79 71.14
CA CYS A 769 15.84 -10.61 70.35
C CYS A 769 14.33 -10.48 70.10
N ASN A 770 13.89 -9.35 69.55
CA ASN A 770 12.48 -9.07 69.31
C ASN A 770 11.94 -9.65 67.99
N ALA A 771 12.63 -10.62 67.40
CA ALA A 771 12.17 -11.29 66.18
C ALA A 771 10.99 -12.23 66.47
N GLU A 772 9.90 -12.05 65.72
CA GLU A 772 8.70 -12.90 65.84
C GLU A 772 8.92 -14.34 65.36
N LEU A 773 9.90 -14.58 64.49
CA LEU A 773 10.18 -15.88 63.89
C LEU A 773 11.69 -16.09 63.70
N HIS A 774 12.19 -17.22 64.19
CA HIS A 774 13.53 -17.73 63.86
C HIS A 774 13.35 -18.95 62.95
N ALA A 775 13.65 -18.80 61.66
CA ALA A 775 13.44 -19.85 60.66
C ALA A 775 14.49 -20.97 60.80
N CYS A 776 14.10 -22.23 60.54
CA CYS A 776 15.02 -23.37 60.61
C CYS A 776 16.15 -23.29 59.57
N GLY A 777 15.92 -22.68 58.41
CA GLY A 777 16.96 -22.38 57.41
C GLY A 777 17.31 -23.52 56.44
N GLU A 778 16.81 -24.74 56.66
CA GLU A 778 17.08 -25.89 55.78
C GLU A 778 16.51 -25.71 54.35
N PRO A 779 17.12 -26.30 53.29
CA PRO A 779 16.65 -26.16 51.92
C PRO A 779 15.19 -26.61 51.72
N CYS A 780 14.43 -25.89 50.89
CA CYS A 780 13.08 -26.31 50.50
C CYS A 780 13.09 -27.73 49.93
N HIS A 781 12.04 -28.51 50.21
CA HIS A 781 11.94 -29.88 49.70
C HIS A 781 11.87 -29.98 48.16
N LEU A 782 11.62 -28.87 47.45
CA LEU A 782 11.71 -28.79 45.98
C LEU A 782 13.14 -28.54 45.47
N ASN A 783 14.12 -28.37 46.35
CA ASN A 783 15.51 -28.14 45.97
C ASN A 783 16.12 -29.35 45.25
N VAL A 784 15.61 -30.56 45.52
CA VAL A 784 16.08 -31.82 44.91
C VAL A 784 15.50 -32.10 43.52
N VAL A 785 14.54 -31.29 43.05
CA VAL A 785 13.91 -31.46 41.73
C VAL A 785 14.53 -30.46 40.77
N GLU A 786 15.16 -30.94 39.69
CA GLU A 786 15.82 -30.11 38.69
C GLU A 786 14.93 -29.86 37.46
N GLN A 787 14.95 -28.62 36.95
CA GLN A 787 14.35 -28.23 35.67
C GLN A 787 15.20 -27.12 35.04
N ASP A 788 15.42 -27.17 33.72
CA ASP A 788 16.19 -26.16 32.96
C ASP A 788 17.62 -25.89 33.50
N GLY A 789 18.29 -26.93 34.05
CA GLY A 789 19.70 -26.84 34.49
C GLY A 789 19.93 -26.35 35.93
N GLY A 790 18.89 -26.31 36.77
CA GLY A 790 19.02 -26.00 38.19
C GLY A 790 17.84 -26.46 39.06
N PRO A 791 17.92 -26.30 40.39
CA PRO A 791 16.88 -26.73 41.33
C PRO A 791 15.63 -25.84 41.23
N LEU A 792 14.43 -26.46 41.28
CA LEU A 792 13.13 -25.78 41.18
C LEU A 792 12.89 -24.74 42.28
N CYS A 793 13.50 -24.91 43.45
CA CYS A 793 13.44 -23.93 44.53
C CYS A 793 14.75 -23.88 45.32
N LYS A 794 15.38 -22.70 45.39
CA LYS A 794 16.58 -22.44 46.19
C LYS A 794 16.29 -21.80 47.56
N LEU A 795 15.02 -21.52 47.86
CA LEU A 795 14.64 -20.79 49.07
C LEU A 795 14.77 -21.67 50.32
N PRO A 796 15.20 -21.10 51.46
CA PRO A 796 15.26 -21.78 52.73
C PRO A 796 13.87 -21.96 53.34
N CYS A 797 13.75 -22.89 54.28
CA CYS A 797 12.52 -23.17 54.99
C CYS A 797 12.21 -22.10 56.03
N VAL A 798 10.98 -21.57 56.00
CA VAL A 798 10.49 -20.50 56.90
C VAL A 798 9.65 -21.04 58.06
N ILE A 799 9.73 -22.34 58.36
CA ILE A 799 9.10 -22.91 59.56
C ILE A 799 9.99 -22.56 60.77
N ASP A 800 9.35 -22.16 61.87
CA ASP A 800 10.03 -21.85 63.14
C ASP A 800 10.94 -23.02 63.56
N CYS A 801 12.20 -22.73 63.84
CA CYS A 801 13.19 -23.73 64.25
C CYS A 801 12.79 -24.48 65.53
N ARG A 802 11.91 -23.91 66.35
CA ARG A 802 11.37 -24.54 67.56
C ARG A 802 10.30 -25.60 67.28
N LYS A 803 9.80 -25.70 66.05
CA LYS A 803 8.79 -26.69 65.63
C LYS A 803 9.45 -27.81 64.83
N GLU A 804 9.40 -29.05 65.32
CA GLU A 804 9.84 -30.22 64.55
C GLU A 804 9.02 -30.40 63.27
N HIS A 805 9.68 -30.58 62.12
CA HIS A 805 9.04 -30.83 60.84
C HIS A 805 9.94 -31.60 59.86
N LYS A 806 9.34 -32.49 59.04
CA LYS A 806 10.05 -33.29 58.02
C LYS A 806 9.94 -32.73 56.60
N LYS A 807 8.91 -31.93 56.32
CA LYS A 807 8.67 -31.28 55.02
C LYS A 807 9.08 -29.82 55.10
N HIS A 808 10.29 -29.52 54.65
CA HIS A 808 10.81 -28.16 54.60
C HIS A 808 10.06 -27.34 53.55
N THR A 809 9.36 -26.31 54.01
CA THR A 809 8.52 -25.46 53.16
C THR A 809 9.02 -24.01 53.21
N CYS A 810 9.34 -23.44 52.04
CA CYS A 810 9.77 -22.05 51.91
C CYS A 810 8.59 -21.06 52.05
N GLU A 811 8.84 -19.78 51.79
CA GLU A 811 7.84 -18.72 51.86
C GLU A 811 6.78 -18.79 50.74
N ASN A 812 7.09 -19.43 49.60
CA ASN A 812 6.20 -19.56 48.42
C ASN A 812 5.16 -20.69 48.51
N ARG A 813 4.63 -20.96 49.71
CA ARG A 813 3.80 -22.16 50.03
C ARG A 813 2.57 -22.36 49.14
N LEU A 814 2.03 -21.28 48.59
CA LEU A 814 0.77 -21.25 47.85
C LEU A 814 0.96 -21.24 46.33
N THR A 815 2.19 -21.36 45.82
CA THR A 815 2.45 -21.29 44.37
C THR A 815 3.39 -22.39 43.89
N CYS A 816 3.02 -23.09 42.82
CA CYS A 816 3.92 -24.02 42.16
C CYS A 816 4.94 -23.26 41.27
N PRO A 817 6.25 -23.59 41.34
CA PRO A 817 7.27 -22.91 40.53
C PRO A 817 7.30 -23.36 39.07
N VAL A 818 6.73 -24.53 38.75
CA VAL A 818 6.82 -25.20 37.44
C VAL A 818 5.97 -24.51 36.38
N LYS A 819 6.51 -24.41 35.15
CA LYS A 819 5.83 -23.87 33.97
C LYS A 819 4.68 -24.78 33.51
N CYS A 820 3.64 -24.18 32.96
CA CYS A 820 2.51 -24.84 32.34
C CYS A 820 3.00 -25.66 31.13
N GLN A 821 2.44 -26.85 30.94
CA GLN A 821 2.82 -27.70 29.81
C GLN A 821 2.37 -27.15 28.45
N LEU A 822 1.51 -26.12 28.43
CA LEU A 822 0.95 -25.52 27.21
C LEU A 822 1.44 -24.09 26.93
N CYS A 823 2.03 -23.40 27.92
CA CYS A 823 2.44 -21.99 27.81
C CYS A 823 3.54 -21.65 28.83
N PRO A 824 4.25 -20.50 28.71
CA PRO A 824 5.33 -20.15 29.62
C PRO A 824 4.87 -19.74 31.04
N HIS A 825 3.55 -19.66 31.30
CA HIS A 825 3.02 -19.31 32.63
C HIS A 825 3.24 -20.40 33.66
N ILE A 826 3.11 -20.06 34.94
CA ILE A 826 3.30 -20.99 36.05
C ILE A 826 2.03 -21.80 36.32
N CYS A 827 2.21 -22.97 36.91
CA CYS A 827 1.10 -23.81 37.32
C CYS A 827 0.22 -23.08 38.36
N SER A 828 -1.10 -23.15 38.16
CA SER A 828 -2.11 -22.50 39.01
C SER A 828 -2.41 -23.24 40.31
N THR A 829 -1.88 -24.45 40.48
CA THR A 829 -2.08 -25.25 41.69
C THR A 829 -1.55 -24.52 42.92
N ALA A 830 -2.42 -24.35 43.92
CA ALA A 830 -2.13 -23.71 45.20
C ALA A 830 -1.35 -24.62 46.18
N ASP A 831 -0.49 -25.50 45.65
CA ASP A 831 0.41 -26.36 46.42
C ASP A 831 1.80 -26.28 45.79
N HIS A 832 2.71 -25.61 46.51
CA HIS A 832 4.12 -25.51 46.13
C HIS A 832 4.71 -26.89 45.88
N GLY A 833 4.39 -27.86 46.73
CA GLY A 833 4.95 -29.21 46.71
C GLY A 833 4.32 -30.18 45.72
N HIS A 834 3.29 -29.81 44.94
CA HIS A 834 2.65 -30.79 44.04
C HIS A 834 3.57 -31.28 42.92
N ALA A 835 4.64 -30.53 42.60
CA ALA A 835 5.68 -30.96 41.67
C ALA A 835 6.45 -32.21 42.14
N LEU A 836 6.34 -32.59 43.42
CA LEU A 836 6.91 -33.83 43.98
C LEU A 836 6.06 -35.07 43.62
N GLN A 837 4.85 -34.89 43.09
CA GLN A 837 3.97 -35.99 42.72
C GLN A 837 4.36 -36.54 41.35
N ASN A 838 4.53 -37.87 41.25
CA ASN A 838 4.87 -38.52 39.99
C ASN A 838 3.72 -38.37 38.97
N GLY A 839 4.02 -37.87 37.78
CA GLY A 839 3.03 -37.62 36.73
C GLY A 839 2.16 -36.38 36.94
N ALA A 840 2.56 -35.43 37.80
CA ALA A 840 1.85 -34.19 38.01
C ALA A 840 1.63 -33.40 36.69
N VAL A 841 0.40 -32.95 36.46
CA VAL A 841 0.01 -32.15 35.30
C VAL A 841 0.04 -30.68 35.68
N HIS A 842 0.92 -29.92 35.02
CA HIS A 842 1.14 -28.51 35.33
C HIS A 842 0.36 -27.63 34.36
N LEU A 843 -0.74 -27.03 34.83
CA LEU A 843 -1.62 -26.16 34.03
C LEU A 843 -1.86 -24.83 34.73
N CYS A 844 -1.85 -23.74 33.95
CA CYS A 844 -2.04 -22.37 34.47
C CYS A 844 -3.51 -22.00 34.75
N GLY A 845 -4.45 -22.93 34.63
CA GLY A 845 -5.87 -22.69 34.91
C GLY A 845 -6.62 -21.91 33.82
N GLN A 846 -5.98 -21.65 32.69
CA GLN A 846 -6.52 -20.88 31.56
C GLN A 846 -6.79 -21.76 30.33
N GLU A 847 -7.57 -21.22 29.39
CA GLU A 847 -7.77 -21.83 28.07
C GLU A 847 -6.56 -21.59 27.17
N HIS A 848 -6.28 -22.53 26.27
CA HIS A 848 -5.13 -22.45 25.35
C HIS A 848 -5.56 -22.64 23.90
N PRO A 849 -4.88 -22.03 22.92
CA PRO A 849 -5.09 -22.37 21.51
C PRO A 849 -4.61 -23.79 21.22
N CYS A 850 -5.36 -24.54 20.41
CA CYS A 850 -4.89 -25.80 19.86
C CYS A 850 -3.70 -25.57 18.89
N LYS A 851 -2.70 -26.45 18.94
CA LYS A 851 -1.51 -26.40 18.06
C LYS A 851 -1.63 -27.29 16.81
N GLU A 852 -2.70 -28.09 16.72
CA GLU A 852 -2.94 -29.00 15.60
C GLU A 852 -3.52 -28.27 14.38
N LEU A 853 -3.41 -28.89 13.20
CA LEU A 853 -3.99 -28.40 11.95
C LEU A 853 -5.41 -28.96 11.73
N CYS A 854 -6.18 -28.31 10.86
CA CYS A 854 -7.50 -28.78 10.44
C CYS A 854 -7.45 -30.21 9.89
N ALA A 855 -8.28 -31.09 10.46
CA ALA A 855 -8.39 -32.50 10.11
C ALA A 855 -9.48 -32.79 9.05
N SER A 856 -10.32 -31.80 8.70
CA SER A 856 -11.33 -31.95 7.65
C SER A 856 -10.70 -32.22 6.27
N PRO A 857 -11.34 -33.05 5.42
CA PRO A 857 -10.85 -33.38 4.08
C PRO A 857 -10.98 -32.18 3.12
N GLY A 858 -10.11 -32.15 2.10
CA GLY A 858 -10.02 -31.03 1.16
C GLY A 858 -9.14 -29.87 1.64
N ILE A 859 -8.93 -28.88 0.77
CA ILE A 859 -7.97 -27.79 0.99
C ILE A 859 -8.62 -26.66 1.79
N CYS A 860 -7.97 -26.18 2.87
CA CYS A 860 -8.54 -25.08 3.67
C CYS A 860 -8.36 -23.73 2.96
N GLU A 861 -7.20 -23.52 2.35
CA GLU A 861 -6.84 -22.27 1.66
C GLU A 861 -5.94 -22.59 0.46
N VAL A 862 -6.15 -21.89 -0.65
CA VAL A 862 -5.31 -21.96 -1.85
C VAL A 862 -4.59 -20.62 -1.99
N ALA A 863 -3.28 -20.61 -1.72
CA ALA A 863 -2.43 -19.43 -1.86
C ALA A 863 -1.70 -19.44 -3.21
N VAL A 864 -1.43 -18.26 -3.78
CA VAL A 864 -0.61 -18.11 -4.99
C VAL A 864 0.77 -17.59 -4.57
N GLU A 865 1.81 -18.36 -4.88
CA GLU A 865 3.19 -18.03 -4.51
C GLU A 865 4.13 -18.10 -5.74
N PRO A 866 5.17 -17.26 -5.78
CA PRO A 866 6.18 -17.32 -6.84
C PRO A 866 7.04 -18.59 -6.70
N LYS A 867 7.10 -19.41 -7.74
CA LYS A 867 7.84 -20.68 -7.76
C LYS A 867 9.33 -20.50 -8.03
N SER A 868 9.71 -19.54 -8.87
CA SER A 868 11.11 -19.22 -9.15
C SER A 868 11.29 -17.77 -9.59
N VAL A 869 12.38 -17.16 -9.11
CA VAL A 869 12.73 -15.75 -9.27
C VAL A 869 13.09 -15.40 -10.73
N GLU A 870 13.54 -16.36 -11.53
CA GLU A 870 14.04 -16.12 -12.91
C GLU A 870 13.58 -17.20 -13.91
N SER A 871 12.26 -17.39 -14.10
CA SER A 871 11.83 -18.22 -15.24
C SER A 871 12.12 -17.49 -16.54
N MET A 872 13.11 -17.98 -17.30
CA MET A 872 13.40 -17.48 -18.65
C MET A 872 12.60 -18.30 -19.65
N PHE A 873 11.70 -17.65 -20.38
CA PHE A 873 11.20 -18.23 -21.63
C PHE A 873 12.37 -18.24 -22.62
N VAL A 874 12.74 -19.43 -23.06
CA VAL A 874 13.75 -19.63 -24.10
C VAL A 874 13.05 -20.36 -25.24
N GLY A 875 12.47 -19.59 -26.15
CA GLY A 875 11.99 -20.10 -27.42
C GLY A 875 13.12 -20.12 -28.46
N LYS A 876 12.87 -20.75 -29.60
CA LYS A 876 13.83 -20.76 -30.72
C LYS A 876 14.11 -19.36 -31.29
N PHE A 877 13.11 -18.45 -31.25
CA PHE A 877 13.18 -17.12 -31.86
C PHE A 877 13.14 -15.96 -30.84
N GLU A 878 12.64 -16.19 -29.63
CA GLU A 878 12.49 -15.15 -28.59
C GLU A 878 12.98 -15.63 -27.24
N ARG A 879 13.54 -14.69 -26.46
CA ARG A 879 13.96 -14.91 -25.07
C ARG A 879 13.48 -13.76 -24.20
N PHE A 880 12.78 -14.06 -23.10
CA PHE A 880 12.38 -13.05 -22.11
C PHE A 880 12.17 -13.68 -20.74
N GLN A 881 12.31 -12.88 -19.68
CA GLN A 881 12.12 -13.31 -18.30
C GLN A 881 10.67 -13.07 -17.82
N PHE A 882 10.16 -13.95 -16.96
CA PHE A 882 8.88 -13.79 -16.29
C PHE A 882 8.89 -14.50 -14.93
N THR A 883 8.08 -14.02 -13.98
CA THR A 883 7.86 -14.71 -12.71
C THR A 883 6.87 -15.84 -12.91
N LYS A 884 7.23 -17.02 -12.44
CA LYS A 884 6.35 -18.19 -12.46
C LYS A 884 5.56 -18.25 -11.16
N PHE A 885 4.22 -18.27 -11.23
CA PHE A 885 3.34 -18.35 -10.06
C PHE A 885 2.62 -19.69 -9.99
N THR A 886 2.68 -20.34 -8.83
CA THR A 886 2.01 -21.61 -8.55
C THR A 886 1.03 -21.49 -7.40
N GLN A 887 0.03 -22.38 -7.38
CA GLN A 887 -0.87 -22.49 -6.24
C GLN A 887 -0.37 -23.50 -5.21
N VAL A 888 -0.42 -23.13 -3.93
CA VAL A 888 -0.07 -23.96 -2.78
C VAL A 888 -1.33 -24.22 -1.95
N ALA A 889 -1.51 -25.48 -1.54
CA ALA A 889 -2.64 -25.90 -0.72
C ALA A 889 -2.25 -25.87 0.76
N ASN A 890 -2.89 -25.00 1.53
CA ASN A 890 -2.63 -24.84 2.95
C ASN A 890 -3.70 -25.53 3.81
N ARG A 891 -3.25 -26.09 4.93
CA ARG A 891 -4.12 -26.57 6.03
C ARG A 891 -4.03 -25.57 7.17
N LEU A 892 -5.16 -24.96 7.52
CA LEU A 892 -5.19 -23.89 8.53
C LEU A 892 -5.15 -24.47 9.96
N PRO A 893 -4.61 -23.72 10.94
CA PRO A 893 -4.60 -24.13 12.35
C PRO A 893 -6.02 -24.36 12.92
N CYS A 894 -6.13 -25.27 13.88
CA CYS A 894 -7.38 -25.55 14.57
C CYS A 894 -7.90 -24.32 15.35
N ILE A 895 -9.20 -24.01 15.21
CA ILE A 895 -9.88 -22.90 15.88
C ILE A 895 -10.32 -23.24 17.31
N GLN A 896 -10.44 -24.54 17.63
CA GLN A 896 -10.92 -24.99 18.92
C GLN A 896 -9.93 -24.62 20.04
N ARG A 897 -10.46 -24.08 21.15
CA ARG A 897 -9.67 -23.79 22.35
C ARG A 897 -9.59 -25.04 23.21
N ILE A 898 -8.42 -25.33 23.75
CA ILE A 898 -8.20 -26.31 24.81
C ILE A 898 -8.82 -25.75 26.10
N PRO A 899 -9.84 -26.43 26.69
CA PRO A 899 -10.51 -25.94 27.90
C PRO A 899 -9.56 -25.81 29.08
N LYS A 900 -9.95 -24.97 30.07
CA LYS A 900 -9.23 -24.83 31.33
C LYS A 900 -8.98 -26.21 31.96
N ASN A 901 -7.77 -26.39 32.49
CA ASN A 901 -7.35 -27.63 33.17
C ASN A 901 -7.36 -28.91 32.30
N LYS A 902 -7.40 -28.79 30.97
CA LYS A 902 -7.22 -29.91 30.03
C LYS A 902 -5.96 -29.70 29.18
N LEU A 903 -5.38 -30.81 28.70
CA LEU A 903 -4.23 -30.80 27.77
C LEU A 903 -4.65 -30.75 26.29
N ARG A 904 -5.89 -31.13 25.99
CA ARG A 904 -6.46 -31.21 24.63
C ARG A 904 -7.96 -30.84 24.69
N HIS A 905 -8.51 -30.36 23.58
CA HIS A 905 -9.96 -30.27 23.40
C HIS A 905 -10.50 -31.61 22.87
N GLU A 906 -11.81 -31.83 23.02
CA GLU A 906 -12.51 -32.99 22.48
C GLU A 906 -13.06 -32.68 21.08
N GLY A 907 -13.29 -33.70 20.25
CA GLY A 907 -13.79 -33.56 18.88
C GLY A 907 -12.71 -33.36 17.80
N ALA A 908 -13.15 -33.24 16.55
CA ALA A 908 -12.25 -33.09 15.39
C ALA A 908 -11.63 -31.67 15.33
N HIS A 909 -10.41 -31.59 14.81
CA HIS A 909 -9.74 -30.31 14.58
C HIS A 909 -10.35 -29.61 13.36
N THR A 910 -11.01 -28.47 13.57
CA THR A 910 -11.60 -27.63 12.51
C THR A 910 -10.96 -26.25 12.50
N HIS A 911 -10.93 -25.54 11.36
CA HIS A 911 -10.40 -24.17 11.27
C HIS A 911 -11.48 -23.07 11.31
N SER A 912 -12.75 -23.46 11.42
CA SER A 912 -13.91 -22.57 11.48
C SER A 912 -14.96 -23.14 12.44
N LEU A 913 -15.72 -22.24 13.06
CA LEU A 913 -16.84 -22.57 13.95
C LEU A 913 -18.16 -22.75 13.17
N LYS A 914 -18.21 -22.35 11.90
CA LYS A 914 -19.39 -22.53 11.06
C LYS A 914 -19.52 -23.99 10.63
N PRO A 915 -20.69 -24.63 10.82
CA PRO A 915 -20.91 -26.02 10.44
C PRO A 915 -20.74 -26.25 8.92
N ASP A 916 -21.04 -25.25 8.08
CA ASP A 916 -20.98 -25.35 6.61
C ASP A 916 -19.68 -24.82 6.00
N THR A 917 -18.57 -24.90 6.73
CA THR A 917 -17.28 -24.43 6.19
C THR A 917 -16.84 -25.33 5.04
N SER A 918 -16.81 -24.80 3.83
CA SER A 918 -16.41 -25.51 2.64
C SER A 918 -14.89 -25.50 2.46
N HIS A 919 -14.32 -26.67 2.21
CA HIS A 919 -12.94 -26.85 1.77
C HIS A 919 -12.90 -26.89 0.25
N PHE A 920 -11.78 -26.53 -0.37
CA PHE A 920 -11.62 -26.62 -1.82
C PHE A 920 -11.28 -28.04 -2.27
N CYS A 921 -11.69 -28.34 -3.51
CA CYS A 921 -11.40 -29.58 -4.19
C CYS A 921 -9.89 -29.74 -4.47
N GLU A 922 -9.37 -30.97 -4.29
CA GLU A 922 -7.94 -31.28 -4.46
C GLU A 922 -7.52 -31.50 -5.92
N THR A 923 -8.48 -31.54 -6.85
CA THR A 923 -8.21 -31.75 -8.28
C THR A 923 -7.54 -30.53 -8.91
N ARG A 924 -6.55 -30.77 -9.76
CA ARG A 924 -5.79 -29.73 -10.48
C ARG A 924 -6.07 -29.72 -11.97
N CYS A 925 -5.97 -28.54 -12.59
CA CYS A 925 -6.06 -28.38 -14.03
C CYS A 925 -4.84 -29.02 -14.72
N PRO A 926 -5.01 -29.90 -15.72
CA PRO A 926 -3.90 -30.59 -16.36
C PRO A 926 -2.98 -29.66 -17.20
N TYR A 927 -3.37 -28.40 -17.42
CA TYR A 927 -2.62 -27.45 -18.27
C TYR A 927 -1.88 -26.37 -17.46
N CYS A 928 -2.50 -25.85 -16.40
CA CYS A 928 -1.92 -24.80 -15.56
C CYS A 928 -1.63 -25.23 -14.12
N ASP A 929 -1.94 -26.46 -13.73
CA ASP A 929 -1.73 -27.02 -12.38
C ASP A 929 -2.49 -26.31 -11.24
N TYR A 930 -3.39 -25.36 -11.55
CA TYR A 930 -4.20 -24.67 -10.55
C TYR A 930 -5.30 -25.58 -9.99
N PHE A 931 -5.59 -25.44 -8.70
CA PHE A 931 -6.61 -26.20 -7.98
C PHE A 931 -8.02 -25.78 -8.38
N CYS A 932 -8.94 -26.73 -8.29
CA CYS A 932 -10.36 -26.47 -8.45
C CYS A 932 -10.89 -25.62 -7.29
N THR A 933 -11.56 -24.52 -7.60
CA THR A 933 -12.11 -23.57 -6.61
C THR A 933 -13.51 -23.97 -6.12
N SER A 934 -14.02 -25.12 -6.55
CA SER A 934 -15.31 -25.66 -6.10
C SER A 934 -15.17 -26.40 -4.76
N PRO A 935 -16.26 -26.55 -3.98
CA PRO A 935 -16.24 -27.26 -2.71
C PRO A 935 -15.73 -28.70 -2.85
N PHE A 936 -15.10 -29.22 -1.80
CA PHE A 936 -14.66 -30.59 -1.72
C PHE A 936 -15.87 -31.53 -1.85
N GLY A 937 -15.77 -32.53 -2.73
CA GLY A 937 -16.87 -33.45 -3.01
C GLY A 937 -18.04 -32.85 -3.80
N HIS A 938 -17.83 -31.73 -4.50
CA HIS A 938 -18.86 -31.13 -5.37
C HIS A 938 -19.41 -32.15 -6.39
N ALA A 939 -20.74 -32.17 -6.56
CA ALA A 939 -21.44 -33.15 -7.38
C ALA A 939 -21.36 -32.85 -8.89
N GLN A 940 -20.93 -31.64 -9.25
CA GLN A 940 -20.77 -31.24 -10.64
C GLN A 940 -19.68 -32.11 -11.27
N ALA A 941 -20.00 -32.69 -12.42
CA ALA A 941 -19.02 -33.44 -13.17
C ALA A 941 -17.88 -32.56 -13.71
N ILE A 942 -17.98 -31.24 -13.59
CA ILE A 942 -17.12 -30.25 -14.23
C ILE A 942 -16.33 -29.46 -13.17
N HIS A 943 -15.01 -29.39 -13.29
CA HIS A 943 -14.14 -28.64 -12.39
C HIS A 943 -13.92 -27.21 -12.87
N SER A 944 -13.92 -26.23 -11.96
CA SER A 944 -13.71 -24.81 -12.28
C SER A 944 -12.52 -24.21 -11.52
N THR A 945 -11.80 -23.28 -12.13
CA THR A 945 -10.73 -22.48 -11.50
C THR A 945 -10.47 -21.19 -12.29
N SER A 946 -9.90 -20.17 -11.64
CA SER A 946 -9.37 -18.98 -12.31
C SER A 946 -7.98 -19.31 -12.87
N HIS A 947 -7.97 -19.92 -14.06
CA HIS A 947 -6.78 -20.51 -14.66
C HIS A 947 -5.59 -19.53 -14.77
N GLY A 948 -4.38 -19.97 -14.38
CA GLY A 948 -3.12 -19.27 -14.59
C GLY A 948 -2.39 -19.63 -15.89
N SER A 949 -1.07 -19.46 -15.89
CA SER A 949 -0.15 -19.77 -17.00
C SER A 949 -0.18 -21.25 -17.42
N MET A 950 -0.05 -21.55 -18.71
CA MET A 950 -0.09 -22.93 -19.23
C MET A 950 1.23 -23.70 -19.04
N GLU A 951 1.63 -23.88 -17.80
CA GLU A 951 2.93 -24.48 -17.44
C GLU A 951 3.14 -25.91 -17.94
N GLN A 952 2.06 -26.70 -18.01
CA GLN A 952 2.13 -28.14 -18.34
C GLN A 952 2.00 -28.40 -19.85
N THR A 953 2.23 -27.37 -20.67
CA THR A 953 1.99 -27.44 -22.12
C THR A 953 3.18 -26.94 -22.93
N VAL A 954 3.29 -27.47 -24.14
CA VAL A 954 4.26 -27.07 -25.15
C VAL A 954 3.55 -26.85 -26.48
N TRP A 955 4.08 -25.95 -27.29
CA TRP A 955 3.58 -25.68 -28.63
C TRP A 955 3.88 -26.85 -29.57
N SER A 956 2.92 -27.15 -30.44
CA SER A 956 3.02 -28.13 -31.50
C SER A 956 2.41 -27.52 -32.76
N ILE A 957 3.21 -27.37 -33.80
CA ILE A 957 2.88 -26.63 -35.02
C ILE A 957 3.07 -27.58 -36.21
N ASP A 958 2.07 -27.65 -37.10
CA ASP A 958 2.15 -28.39 -38.35
C ASP A 958 3.00 -27.63 -39.37
N GLY A 959 4.13 -28.24 -39.75
CA GLY A 959 5.10 -27.69 -40.69
C GLY A 959 6.48 -28.32 -40.47
N ASP A 960 7.49 -27.81 -41.16
CA ASP A 960 8.90 -28.23 -40.98
C ASP A 960 9.45 -27.78 -39.61
N GLU A 961 10.67 -28.19 -39.24
CA GLU A 961 11.27 -27.86 -37.91
C GLU A 961 11.45 -26.35 -37.66
N ASP A 962 11.31 -25.52 -38.69
CA ASP A 962 11.35 -24.05 -38.63
C ASP A 962 9.95 -23.41 -38.74
N ALA A 963 8.88 -24.20 -38.64
CA ALA A 963 7.53 -23.68 -38.66
C ALA A 963 7.33 -22.74 -37.46
N VAL A 964 7.04 -21.48 -37.79
CA VAL A 964 6.75 -20.43 -36.81
C VAL A 964 5.27 -20.11 -36.87
N ARG A 965 4.63 -20.13 -35.71
CA ARG A 965 3.32 -19.55 -35.51
C ARG A 965 3.50 -18.23 -34.78
N GLU A 966 3.13 -17.15 -35.46
CA GLU A 966 3.05 -15.84 -34.82
C GLU A 966 1.68 -15.68 -34.16
N ILE A 967 1.68 -15.39 -32.86
CA ILE A 967 0.48 -15.11 -32.07
C ILE A 967 0.73 -13.79 -31.36
N GLU A 968 -0.04 -12.77 -31.73
CA GLU A 968 0.01 -11.43 -31.10
C GLU A 968 1.44 -10.84 -31.08
N GLY A 969 2.15 -10.91 -32.21
CA GLY A 969 3.51 -10.38 -32.37
C GLY A 969 4.63 -11.25 -31.80
N ARG A 970 4.29 -12.38 -31.17
CA ARG A 970 5.26 -13.36 -30.64
C ARG A 970 5.39 -14.57 -31.53
N LYS A 971 6.64 -14.99 -31.76
CA LYS A 971 6.95 -16.15 -32.60
C LYS A 971 7.16 -17.40 -31.76
N PHE A 972 6.24 -18.36 -31.89
CA PHE A 972 6.33 -19.68 -31.27
C PHE A 972 6.70 -20.73 -32.31
N THR A 973 7.52 -21.70 -31.92
CA THR A 973 7.80 -22.90 -32.71
C THR A 973 7.44 -24.18 -31.94
N SER A 974 7.45 -25.33 -32.63
CA SER A 974 7.22 -26.63 -32.01
C SER A 974 8.26 -26.90 -30.91
N GLY A 975 7.79 -27.21 -29.69
CA GLY A 975 8.63 -27.44 -28.51
C GLY A 975 8.77 -26.26 -27.56
N ASP A 976 8.38 -25.04 -27.98
CA ASP A 976 8.37 -23.88 -27.09
C ASP A 976 7.36 -24.08 -25.95
N SER A 977 7.66 -23.56 -24.75
CA SER A 977 6.77 -23.66 -23.59
C SER A 977 5.49 -22.82 -23.78
N GLY A 978 4.34 -23.35 -23.36
CA GLY A 978 3.07 -22.60 -23.30
C GLY A 978 2.95 -21.64 -22.11
N ALA A 979 3.89 -21.66 -21.17
CA ALA A 979 3.85 -20.89 -19.93
C ALA A 979 3.59 -19.37 -20.08
N PRO A 980 4.06 -18.68 -21.14
CA PRO A 980 3.77 -17.26 -21.33
C PRO A 980 2.29 -16.91 -21.63
N MET A 981 1.47 -17.91 -21.94
CA MET A 981 0.05 -17.72 -22.28
C MET A 981 -0.84 -18.08 -21.10
N LEU A 982 -1.88 -17.27 -20.86
CA LEU A 982 -2.90 -17.65 -19.89
C LEU A 982 -3.73 -18.79 -20.45
N CYS A 983 -3.92 -19.82 -19.64
CA CYS A 983 -4.69 -20.99 -20.00
C CYS A 983 -6.06 -20.57 -20.51
N SER A 984 -6.81 -19.74 -19.79
CA SER A 984 -8.14 -19.27 -20.17
C SER A 984 -8.20 -18.53 -21.52
N MET A 985 -7.10 -17.93 -22.00
CA MET A 985 -7.10 -17.04 -23.17
C MET A 985 -6.59 -17.67 -24.46
N VAL A 986 -5.67 -18.65 -24.38
CA VAL A 986 -4.96 -19.18 -25.57
C VAL A 986 -5.91 -19.60 -26.70
N CYS A 987 -6.99 -20.31 -26.37
CA CYS A 987 -7.92 -20.86 -27.37
C CYS A 987 -8.76 -19.75 -28.02
N LYS A 988 -9.06 -18.67 -27.29
CA LYS A 988 -9.78 -17.52 -27.84
C LYS A 988 -8.89 -16.77 -28.83
N GLN A 989 -7.60 -16.64 -28.52
CA GLN A 989 -6.62 -15.95 -29.37
C GLN A 989 -6.31 -16.70 -30.66
N LEU A 990 -6.35 -18.03 -30.64
CA LEU A 990 -6.15 -18.85 -31.83
C LEU A 990 -7.35 -18.82 -32.81
N GLY A 991 -8.51 -18.31 -32.40
CA GLY A 991 -9.73 -18.33 -33.22
C GLY A 991 -10.17 -19.76 -33.56
N ARG A 992 -10.47 -20.03 -34.83
CA ARG A 992 -10.73 -21.41 -35.29
C ARG A 992 -9.44 -22.22 -35.25
N HIS A 993 -9.38 -23.21 -34.37
CA HIS A 993 -8.22 -24.08 -34.18
C HIS A 993 -8.65 -25.52 -33.86
N ALA A 994 -7.77 -26.47 -34.13
CA ALA A 994 -7.87 -27.84 -33.67
C ALA A 994 -6.90 -28.07 -32.50
N HIS A 995 -7.26 -28.98 -31.60
CA HIS A 995 -6.38 -29.42 -30.51
C HIS A 995 -5.59 -30.65 -30.94
N ILE A 996 -4.37 -30.79 -30.45
CA ILE A 996 -3.55 -31.98 -30.69
C ILE A 996 -3.56 -32.83 -29.42
N ALA A 997 -3.86 -34.11 -29.57
CA ALA A 997 -3.78 -35.08 -28.48
C ALA A 997 -3.13 -36.39 -28.96
N TYR A 998 -2.56 -37.15 -28.04
CA TYR A 998 -2.09 -38.50 -28.37
C TYR A 998 -3.25 -39.39 -28.80
N CYS A 999 -3.01 -40.17 -29.86
CA CYS A 999 -3.99 -41.10 -30.39
C CYS A 999 -4.32 -42.16 -29.35
N ARG A 1000 -5.61 -42.39 -29.11
CA ARG A 1000 -6.11 -43.40 -28.16
C ARG A 1000 -6.53 -44.71 -28.85
N SER A 1001 -6.48 -44.77 -30.19
CA SER A 1001 -6.85 -45.96 -30.95
C SER A 1001 -5.72 -47.00 -30.94
N SER A 1002 -6.10 -48.28 -30.83
CA SER A 1002 -5.20 -49.41 -31.01
C SER A 1002 -4.78 -49.60 -32.48
N ASN A 1003 -5.54 -49.05 -33.43
CA ASN A 1003 -5.20 -49.04 -34.85
C ASN A 1003 -5.25 -47.60 -35.41
N PRO A 1004 -4.11 -46.90 -35.49
CA PRO A 1004 -4.02 -45.53 -35.98
C PRO A 1004 -4.53 -45.33 -37.43
N ARG A 1005 -4.51 -46.39 -38.26
CA ARG A 1005 -4.99 -46.35 -39.65
C ARG A 1005 -6.52 -46.42 -39.77
N ALA A 1006 -7.23 -46.66 -38.68
CA ALA A 1006 -8.70 -46.76 -38.63
C ALA A 1006 -9.36 -45.61 -37.83
N CYS A 1007 -8.59 -44.58 -37.44
CA CYS A 1007 -9.13 -43.38 -36.76
C CYS A 1007 -9.92 -42.50 -37.74
N SER A 1008 -11.21 -42.82 -37.92
CA SER A 1008 -12.15 -42.04 -38.75
C SER A 1008 -13.41 -41.70 -37.96
N ASP A 1009 -13.27 -40.96 -36.87
CA ASP A 1009 -14.39 -40.48 -36.05
C ASP A 1009 -14.67 -39.00 -36.36
N ARG A 1010 -15.92 -38.53 -36.16
CA ARG A 1010 -16.32 -37.16 -36.55
C ARG A 1010 -15.58 -36.06 -35.77
N GLU A 1011 -15.08 -36.36 -34.58
CA GLU A 1011 -14.39 -35.41 -33.71
C GLU A 1011 -12.86 -35.63 -33.64
N VAL A 1012 -12.33 -36.57 -34.44
CA VAL A 1012 -10.92 -37.01 -34.39
C VAL A 1012 -10.39 -37.23 -35.81
N GLN A 1013 -9.28 -36.58 -36.16
CA GLN A 1013 -8.56 -36.81 -37.41
C GLN A 1013 -7.11 -37.18 -37.13
N HIS A 1014 -6.69 -38.36 -37.59
CA HIS A 1014 -5.34 -38.85 -37.33
C HIS A 1014 -4.25 -38.02 -38.04
N ILE A 1015 -3.17 -37.71 -37.33
CA ILE A 1015 -2.01 -37.01 -37.87
C ILE A 1015 -0.99 -38.04 -38.36
N ALA A 1016 -0.92 -38.24 -39.68
CA ALA A 1016 0.02 -39.18 -40.28
C ALA A 1016 1.49 -38.69 -40.24
N LYS A 1017 1.71 -37.38 -40.09
CA LYS A 1017 3.04 -36.78 -39.98
C LYS A 1017 3.62 -36.98 -38.58
N ARG A 1018 4.94 -37.16 -38.51
CA ARG A 1018 5.67 -37.14 -37.23
C ARG A 1018 5.76 -35.71 -36.73
N MET A 1019 5.16 -35.45 -35.58
CA MET A 1019 5.00 -34.09 -35.03
C MET A 1019 5.52 -34.05 -33.59
N ALA A 1020 6.31 -33.04 -33.22
CA ALA A 1020 6.78 -32.83 -31.85
C ALA A 1020 5.65 -32.30 -30.93
N PRO A 1021 5.70 -32.50 -29.60
CA PRO A 1021 6.67 -33.30 -28.83
C PRO A 1021 6.46 -34.81 -29.06
N GLU A 1022 7.49 -35.63 -28.87
CA GLU A 1022 7.47 -37.10 -29.11
C GLU A 1022 6.98 -37.50 -30.54
N PRO A 1023 7.79 -37.29 -31.60
CA PRO A 1023 7.37 -37.49 -32.99
C PRO A 1023 6.95 -38.93 -33.34
N HIS A 1024 7.40 -39.91 -32.56
CA HIS A 1024 7.09 -41.33 -32.74
C HIS A 1024 5.77 -41.76 -32.10
N ARG A 1025 5.22 -40.95 -31.20
CA ARG A 1025 3.93 -41.25 -30.57
C ARG A 1025 2.80 -40.76 -31.47
N PRO A 1026 1.89 -41.63 -31.93
CA PRO A 1026 0.82 -41.24 -32.84
C PRO A 1026 -0.09 -40.18 -32.20
N LYS A 1027 -0.52 -39.19 -32.99
CA LYS A 1027 -1.34 -38.06 -32.54
C LYS A 1027 -2.57 -37.87 -33.44
N ASP A 1028 -3.59 -37.25 -32.88
CA ASP A 1028 -4.81 -36.88 -33.58
C ASP A 1028 -5.09 -35.39 -33.41
N TRP A 1029 -5.60 -34.75 -34.45
CA TRP A 1029 -6.39 -33.54 -34.33
C TRP A 1029 -7.72 -33.89 -33.69
N ILE A 1030 -8.12 -33.14 -32.67
CA ILE A 1030 -9.40 -33.32 -32.00
C ILE A 1030 -10.14 -31.99 -31.90
N THR A 1031 -11.48 -32.07 -31.88
CA THR A 1031 -12.32 -30.88 -31.68
C THR A 1031 -12.09 -30.28 -30.31
N HIS A 1032 -12.36 -28.96 -30.19
CA HIS A 1032 -12.32 -28.24 -28.92
C HIS A 1032 -13.17 -28.93 -27.84
N LYS A 1033 -14.39 -29.32 -28.20
CA LYS A 1033 -15.31 -30.07 -27.34
C LYS A 1033 -14.72 -31.39 -26.85
N LEU A 1034 -14.15 -32.21 -27.74
CA LEU A 1034 -13.58 -33.51 -27.38
C LEU A 1034 -12.31 -33.36 -26.52
N HIS A 1035 -11.51 -32.32 -26.77
CA HIS A 1035 -10.33 -31.99 -25.96
C HIS A 1035 -10.71 -31.78 -24.49
N TRP A 1036 -11.66 -30.89 -24.21
CA TRP A 1036 -12.11 -30.60 -22.84
C TRP A 1036 -12.84 -31.76 -22.18
N ALA A 1037 -13.58 -32.56 -22.96
CA ALA A 1037 -14.17 -33.80 -22.45
C ALA A 1037 -13.10 -34.80 -21.99
N ARG A 1038 -11.99 -34.91 -22.73
CA ARG A 1038 -10.85 -35.78 -22.39
C ARG A 1038 -9.98 -35.25 -21.25
N ALA A 1039 -9.96 -33.94 -21.03
CA ALA A 1039 -9.16 -33.26 -20.00
C ALA A 1039 -9.71 -33.38 -18.57
N GLY A 1040 -10.72 -34.23 -18.32
CA GLY A 1040 -11.33 -34.37 -17.00
C GLY A 1040 -12.45 -33.36 -16.73
N LYS A 1041 -13.15 -32.89 -17.77
CA LYS A 1041 -14.35 -32.05 -17.67
C LYS A 1041 -14.06 -30.66 -17.02
N TRP A 1042 -13.05 -29.95 -17.47
CA TRP A 1042 -12.89 -28.51 -17.16
C TRP A 1042 -13.64 -27.70 -18.24
N PRO A 1043 -14.50 -26.72 -17.91
CA PRO A 1043 -15.34 -26.08 -18.92
C PRO A 1043 -14.53 -25.08 -19.75
N ARG A 1044 -14.75 -25.10 -21.06
CA ARG A 1044 -14.76 -23.90 -21.89
C ARG A 1044 -15.97 -23.98 -22.80
N LYS A 1045 -17.05 -23.29 -22.46
CA LYS A 1045 -18.04 -22.95 -23.49
C LYS A 1045 -17.40 -21.82 -24.28
N THR A 1046 -17.00 -22.08 -25.52
CA THR A 1046 -16.82 -21.00 -26.48
C THR A 1046 -17.99 -21.07 -27.44
N ALA A 1047 -18.62 -19.94 -27.76
CA ALA A 1047 -19.71 -19.87 -28.73
C ALA A 1047 -19.32 -20.41 -30.13
N GLN A 1048 -18.03 -20.68 -30.36
CA GLN A 1048 -17.46 -21.24 -31.60
C GLN A 1048 -17.50 -22.78 -31.68
N ASP A 1049 -18.03 -23.50 -30.67
CA ASP A 1049 -18.14 -24.97 -30.63
C ASP A 1049 -19.11 -25.60 -31.67
N ARG A 1050 -19.55 -24.86 -32.69
CA ARG A 1050 -20.70 -25.24 -33.55
C ARG A 1050 -20.38 -25.60 -35.01
N LEU A 1051 -19.13 -25.77 -35.42
CA LEU A 1051 -18.83 -26.23 -36.78
C LEU A 1051 -17.91 -27.46 -36.80
N PRO A 1052 -18.22 -28.47 -37.65
CA PRO A 1052 -17.35 -29.63 -37.83
C PRO A 1052 -16.00 -29.22 -38.44
N ILE A 1053 -14.97 -30.04 -38.15
CA ILE A 1053 -13.58 -29.92 -38.61
C ILE A 1053 -13.48 -29.60 -40.10
#